data_AF-A0A1V5XZ92-F1
#
_entry.id   AF-A0A1V5XZ92-F1
#
_cell.length_a   1.000
_cell.length_b   1.000
_cell.length_c   1.000
_cell.angle_alpha   90.00
_cell.angle_beta   90.00
_cell.angle_gamma   90.00
#
_symmetry.space_group_name_H-M   'P 1'
#
loop_
_entity.id
_entity.type
_entity.pdbx_description
1 polymer ?
#
loop_
_entity_poly.entity_id
_entity_poly.type
_entity_poly.pdbx_seq_one_letter_code
_entity_poly.pdbx_strand_id
1 'polypeptide(L)'
;MSDDILIIYPQINIPPHIRGFIELGVYAAALKHAQLSARIRVVFDYSEPDFFMTEIRENPPRIVMFYIQPEQFAFFADVQPSLKEAFPNIHFCCGGLMPTLDPESAVSVTGLDSLLLGEGESALVELTSAIKQNKDYRSLRNFWFRSSAQSIQKNPLRPLIENLDILPFADRSFYPFEQMLALAGGALPMLISRGCPHNCLFCPEPQLRDIYHGKGQYERIRSVNNIISEINQLRAGHFFKSVFFVDGQFALEENFLKEFSERYHAQINLPFYINSSIEYLNTKTLQLLAIAGCAGISIGIETGNEAFRKRLCNKNVGNEKVLSAVKLARGMGLKIFASNIIGLPLETEELAEDTISFNEVLAPDRLSVRVFFPISGTPLSNYSKEKKYFSERNILLMKEDESVLNLPNLSSAAIKKYFHRLKRLNGRLQIGRKENPVGYYDLISAFCQIEPEQNESPPFICGEYFVGDKAEICLAQEPNTKIILPIILKKQVWLNILIGIEPTLRPFEDSAYFRFTLFIIQEDKESLVFDKYLNPAKNKGDLAWFKYEIPVLDFQEGDAVARFEYRTSLHYDYPIRGLWGRPFFTERHLQPLKTLPRFSENEFDQIRNELLQTKLILDKAHAEKNALVISLEKIKGDLEETLALAGKLQREVLEGEAREKKLLQKIEQLEKIEKAYNSSMLTRMKKIFKPDAKK
;
A
#
# COMPACT_ATOMS: atom_id res chain seq x y z
N MET A 1 21.54 22.20 -4.33
CA MET A 1 20.58 23.23 -4.80
C MET A 1 19.34 23.09 -3.95
N SER A 2 18.67 24.19 -3.57
CA SER A 2 17.42 24.11 -2.82
C SER A 2 16.31 23.49 -3.66
N ASP A 3 15.52 22.61 -3.03
CA ASP A 3 14.36 21.99 -3.68
C ASP A 3 13.34 23.07 -4.09
N ASP A 4 12.63 22.85 -5.20
CA ASP A 4 11.55 23.74 -5.61
C ASP A 4 10.31 23.53 -4.72
N ILE A 5 10.06 22.29 -4.31
CA ILE A 5 8.95 21.95 -3.43
C ILE A 5 9.27 20.77 -2.50
N LEU A 6 8.86 20.92 -1.24
CA LEU A 6 8.76 19.84 -0.25
C LEU A 6 7.29 19.48 -0.07
N ILE A 7 6.92 18.23 -0.31
CA ILE A 7 5.57 17.70 -0.04
C ILE A 7 5.61 16.88 1.24
N ILE A 8 4.83 17.29 2.24
CA ILE A 8 4.69 16.59 3.52
C ILE A 8 3.40 15.77 3.49
N TYR A 9 3.52 14.46 3.70
CA TYR A 9 2.39 13.53 3.76
C TYR A 9 2.29 12.83 5.14
N PRO A 10 1.34 13.21 6.00
CA PRO A 10 1.22 12.65 7.35
C PRO A 10 0.44 11.34 7.41
N GLN A 11 1.12 10.21 7.29
CA GLN A 11 0.58 8.86 7.50
C GLN A 11 0.51 8.48 9.00
N ILE A 12 -0.19 9.29 9.80
CA ILE A 12 -0.24 9.16 11.27
C ILE A 12 -1.55 8.49 11.70
N ASN A 13 -1.47 7.44 12.52
CA ASN A 13 -2.61 6.69 13.09
C ASN A 13 -3.67 6.20 12.09
N ILE A 14 -3.24 6.01 10.84
CA ILE A 14 -4.05 5.42 9.79
C ILE A 14 -3.28 4.27 9.13
N PRO A 15 -3.94 3.15 8.81
CA PRO A 15 -3.33 2.10 8.00
C PRO A 15 -2.74 2.68 6.70
N PRO A 16 -1.58 2.19 6.21
CA PRO A 16 -0.91 2.70 5.02
C PRO A 16 -1.92 3.01 3.90
N HIS A 17 -2.11 4.29 3.58
CA HIS A 17 -3.07 4.70 2.57
C HIS A 17 -2.40 4.61 1.20
N ILE A 18 -2.35 3.37 0.69
CA ILE A 18 -1.65 2.96 -0.53
C ILE A 18 -1.98 3.87 -1.73
N ARG A 19 -3.26 4.26 -1.88
CA ARG A 19 -3.70 5.17 -2.94
C ARG A 19 -2.99 6.53 -2.86
N GLY A 20 -2.79 7.06 -1.65
CA GLY A 20 -2.08 8.33 -1.43
C GLY A 20 -0.62 8.29 -1.89
N PHE A 21 0.07 7.17 -1.71
CA PHE A 21 1.44 7.00 -2.22
C PHE A 21 1.49 7.02 -3.76
N ILE A 22 0.50 6.42 -4.43
CA ILE A 22 0.42 6.46 -5.90
C ILE A 22 0.17 7.90 -6.35
N GLU A 23 -0.80 8.60 -5.76
CA GLU A 23 -1.15 9.98 -6.10
C GLU A 23 0.04 10.93 -5.91
N LEU A 24 0.77 10.81 -4.79
CA LEU A 24 2.00 11.56 -4.53
C LEU A 24 3.10 11.25 -5.54
N GLY A 25 3.23 9.99 -5.97
CA GLY A 25 4.16 9.61 -7.02
C GLY A 25 3.82 10.22 -8.37
N VAL A 26 2.54 10.39 -8.70
CA VAL A 26 2.12 11.11 -9.91
C VAL A 26 2.49 12.60 -9.81
N TYR A 27 2.30 13.24 -8.65
CA TYR A 27 2.78 14.61 -8.42
C TYR A 27 4.30 14.73 -8.61
N ALA A 28 5.08 13.85 -7.99
CA ALA A 28 6.54 13.82 -8.14
C ALA A 28 6.95 13.66 -9.61
N ALA A 29 6.34 12.72 -10.32
CA ALA A 29 6.64 12.47 -11.72
C ALA A 29 6.27 13.68 -12.62
N ALA A 30 5.13 14.34 -12.36
CA ALA A 30 4.72 15.54 -13.09
C ALA A 30 5.70 16.71 -12.87
N LEU A 31 6.13 16.94 -11.63
CA LEU A 31 7.14 17.94 -11.29
C LEU A 31 8.49 17.65 -11.96
N LYS A 32 8.93 16.38 -11.92
CA LYS A 32 10.17 15.92 -12.56
C LYS A 32 10.14 16.09 -14.08
N HIS A 33 9.04 15.75 -14.73
CA HIS A 33 8.84 15.98 -16.18
C HIS A 33 8.93 17.47 -16.54
N ALA A 34 8.49 18.36 -15.65
CA ALA A 34 8.62 19.81 -15.79
C ALA A 34 9.99 20.37 -15.35
N GLN A 35 10.98 19.52 -15.07
CA GLN A 35 12.32 19.91 -14.59
C GLN A 35 12.29 20.72 -13.28
N LEU A 36 11.33 20.38 -12.40
CA LEU A 36 11.19 20.93 -11.06
C LEU A 36 11.63 19.88 -10.04
N SER A 37 12.45 20.32 -9.08
CA SER A 37 12.94 19.45 -8.01
C SER A 37 11.88 19.30 -6.92
N ALA A 38 11.57 18.05 -6.56
CA ALA A 38 10.57 17.74 -5.55
C ALA A 38 11.15 16.75 -4.54
N ARG A 39 10.90 17.03 -3.26
CA ARG A 39 11.16 16.12 -2.16
C ARG A 39 9.85 15.77 -1.51
N ILE A 40 9.62 14.49 -1.21
CA ILE A 40 8.42 14.03 -0.50
C ILE A 40 8.86 13.45 0.84
N ARG A 41 8.26 13.98 1.92
CA ARG A 41 8.46 13.50 3.28
C ARG A 41 7.18 12.83 3.76
N VAL A 42 7.24 11.50 3.92
CA VAL A 42 6.17 10.74 4.56
C VAL A 42 6.42 10.74 6.06
N VAL A 43 5.44 11.20 6.82
CA VAL A 43 5.51 11.33 8.27
C VAL A 43 4.64 10.23 8.85
N PHE A 44 5.25 9.24 9.50
CA PHE A 44 4.48 8.16 10.10
C PHE A 44 4.06 8.47 11.53
N ASP A 45 4.78 9.35 12.23
CA ASP A 45 4.57 9.71 13.63
C ASP A 45 4.20 11.17 13.82
N TYR A 46 3.61 11.47 14.97
CA TYR A 46 3.66 12.81 15.50
C TYR A 46 5.11 13.12 15.90
N SER A 47 5.94 13.55 14.96
CA SER A 47 7.29 14.02 15.24
C SER A 47 7.21 15.43 15.84
N GLU A 48 8.04 15.73 16.85
CA GLU A 48 8.12 17.10 17.36
C GLU A 48 8.38 18.09 16.22
N PRO A 49 7.74 19.28 16.21
CA PRO A 49 7.91 20.30 15.17
C PRO A 49 9.38 20.57 14.82
N ASP A 50 10.28 20.42 15.78
CA ASP A 50 11.73 20.57 15.63
C ASP A 50 12.35 19.69 14.55
N PHE A 51 11.78 18.51 14.27
CA PHE A 51 12.24 17.64 13.19
C PHE A 51 12.04 18.31 11.82
N PHE A 52 10.82 18.77 11.52
CA PHE A 52 10.51 19.49 10.28
C PHE A 52 11.32 20.77 10.16
N MET A 53 11.50 21.46 11.28
CA MET A 53 12.27 22.70 11.35
C MET A 53 13.72 22.47 10.96
N THR A 54 14.34 21.40 11.45
CA THR A 54 15.71 21.02 11.09
C THR A 54 15.80 20.67 9.60
N GLU A 55 14.88 19.83 9.12
CA GLU A 55 14.84 19.38 7.73
C GLU A 55 14.63 20.54 6.73
N ILE A 56 13.82 21.54 7.08
CA ILE A 56 13.60 22.75 6.28
C ILE A 56 14.80 23.70 6.37
N ARG A 57 15.46 23.84 7.54
CA ARG A 57 16.67 24.69 7.68
C ARG A 57 17.83 24.18 6.84
N GLU A 58 18.07 22.87 6.84
CA GLU A 58 19.20 22.27 6.12
C GLU A 58 19.06 22.36 4.60
N ASN A 59 17.83 22.25 4.09
CA ASN A 59 17.54 22.36 2.67
C ASN A 59 16.21 23.12 2.45
N PRO A 60 16.23 24.46 2.47
CA PRO A 60 15.02 25.27 2.45
C PRO A 60 14.35 25.23 1.08
N PRO A 61 13.12 24.69 0.97
CA PRO A 61 12.39 24.67 -0.29
C PRO A 61 11.74 26.04 -0.58
N ARG A 62 11.35 26.27 -1.84
CA ARG A 62 10.52 27.46 -2.18
C ARG A 62 9.07 27.30 -1.70
N ILE A 63 8.57 26.06 -1.75
CA ILE A 63 7.21 25.69 -1.39
C ILE A 63 7.23 24.53 -0.41
N VAL A 64 6.41 24.61 0.64
CA VAL A 64 6.03 23.46 1.46
C VAL A 64 4.55 23.18 1.20
N MET A 65 4.25 22.01 0.65
CA MET A 65 2.88 21.55 0.45
C MET A 65 2.55 20.43 1.44
N PHE A 66 1.50 20.61 2.22
CA PHE A 66 0.89 19.53 2.98
C PHE A 66 -0.13 18.79 2.11
N TYR A 67 0.02 17.48 1.93
CA TYR A 67 -0.99 16.64 1.27
C TYR A 67 -1.86 15.97 2.34
N ILE A 68 -3.08 16.46 2.53
CA ILE A 68 -3.91 16.14 3.71
C ILE A 68 -5.18 15.40 3.33
N GLN A 69 -5.39 14.25 3.97
CA GLN A 69 -6.66 13.53 4.05
C GLN A 69 -7.48 14.04 5.25
N PRO A 70 -8.83 13.88 5.25
CA PRO A 70 -9.68 14.37 6.33
C PRO A 70 -9.27 13.91 7.74
N GLU A 71 -8.82 12.67 7.88
CA GLU A 71 -8.34 12.07 9.13
C GLU A 71 -7.07 12.76 9.67
N GLN A 72 -6.30 13.39 8.78
CA GLN A 72 -4.99 13.99 9.06
C GLN A 72 -5.09 15.50 9.35
N PHE A 73 -6.28 16.08 9.27
CA PHE A 73 -6.48 17.53 9.39
C PHE A 73 -6.03 18.08 10.75
N ALA A 74 -6.27 17.35 11.84
CA ALA A 74 -5.87 17.78 13.18
C ALA A 74 -4.35 17.95 13.30
N PHE A 75 -3.57 17.02 12.73
CA PHE A 75 -2.11 17.12 12.70
C PHE A 75 -1.65 18.34 11.91
N PHE A 76 -2.25 18.54 10.73
CA PHE A 76 -1.94 19.67 9.87
C PHE A 76 -2.20 21.02 10.56
N ALA A 77 -3.37 21.18 11.19
CA ALA A 77 -3.77 22.41 11.86
C ALA A 77 -2.87 22.77 13.05
N ASP A 78 -2.28 21.76 13.68
CA ASP A 78 -1.41 21.89 14.84
C ASP A 78 0.04 22.26 14.46
N VAL A 79 0.61 21.59 13.45
CA VAL A 79 2.02 21.78 13.05
C VAL A 79 2.24 22.99 12.15
N GLN A 80 1.31 23.29 11.25
CA GLN A 80 1.53 24.29 10.21
C GLN A 80 1.82 25.71 10.73
N PRO A 81 1.09 26.26 11.74
CA PRO A 81 1.32 27.62 12.20
C PRO A 81 2.77 27.88 12.66
N SER A 82 3.37 26.94 13.42
CA SER A 82 4.73 27.03 13.91
C SER A 82 5.77 27.02 12.79
N LEU A 83 5.54 26.24 11.72
CA LEU A 83 6.42 26.23 10.56
C LEU A 83 6.39 27.54 9.78
N LYS A 84 5.20 28.16 9.63
CA LYS A 84 5.11 29.46 8.97
C LYS A 84 5.82 30.55 9.77
N GLU A 85 5.68 30.53 11.10
CA GLU A 85 6.36 31.48 11.98
C GLU A 85 7.89 31.38 11.84
N ALA A 86 8.42 30.17 11.79
CA ALA A 86 9.85 29.94 11.64
C ALA A 86 10.40 30.23 10.24
N PHE A 87 9.58 30.03 9.20
CA PHE A 87 9.99 30.19 7.80
C PHE A 87 9.04 31.11 7.02
N PRO A 88 8.96 32.40 7.36
CA PRO A 88 7.96 33.32 6.80
C PRO A 88 8.09 33.51 5.28
N ASN A 89 9.28 33.28 4.72
CA ASN A 89 9.60 33.46 3.31
C ASN A 89 9.24 32.24 2.43
N ILE A 90 8.90 31.10 3.04
CA ILE A 90 8.45 29.92 2.31
C ILE A 90 6.96 30.07 1.98
N HIS A 91 6.57 29.64 0.77
CA HIS A 91 5.17 29.55 0.38
C HIS A 91 4.56 28.25 0.91
N PHE A 92 3.59 28.33 1.80
CA PHE A 92 2.90 27.19 2.37
C PHE A 92 1.57 26.92 1.67
N CYS A 93 1.43 25.70 1.17
CA CYS A 93 0.24 25.23 0.46
C CYS A 93 -0.38 24.02 1.19
N CYS A 94 -1.71 23.93 1.22
CA CYS A 94 -2.42 22.72 1.65
C CYS A 94 -3.18 22.13 0.47
N GLY A 95 -2.89 20.88 0.10
CA GLY A 95 -3.53 20.13 -0.97
C GLY A 95 -4.06 18.77 -0.48
N GLY A 96 -4.69 18.02 -1.36
CA GLY A 96 -5.26 16.70 -1.05
C GLY A 96 -6.78 16.71 -0.92
N LEU A 97 -7.32 15.63 -0.36
CA LEU A 97 -8.77 15.43 -0.28
C LEU A 97 -9.44 16.40 0.70
N MET A 98 -8.79 16.71 1.83
CA MET A 98 -9.33 17.59 2.86
C MET A 98 -9.65 19.01 2.34
N PRO A 99 -8.70 19.77 1.75
CA PRO A 99 -9.02 21.11 1.24
C PRO A 99 -9.97 21.10 0.04
N THR A 100 -10.19 19.96 -0.61
CA THR A 100 -11.18 19.83 -1.69
C THR A 100 -12.60 19.67 -1.13
N LEU A 101 -12.77 18.82 -0.11
CA LEU A 101 -14.07 18.56 0.53
C LEU A 101 -14.51 19.67 1.49
N ASP A 102 -13.56 20.25 2.24
CA ASP A 102 -13.82 21.24 3.28
C ASP A 102 -12.79 22.39 3.20
N PRO A 103 -12.84 23.19 2.11
CA PRO A 103 -11.88 24.28 1.89
C PRO A 103 -12.00 25.38 2.95
N GLU A 104 -13.17 25.55 3.57
CA GLU A 104 -13.38 26.58 4.60
C GLU A 104 -12.64 26.23 5.89
N SER A 105 -12.72 24.98 6.37
CA SER A 105 -11.90 24.53 7.50
C SER A 105 -10.40 24.53 7.16
N ALA A 106 -10.03 24.16 5.93
CA ALA A 106 -8.63 24.17 5.52
C ALA A 106 -8.04 25.59 5.50
N VAL A 107 -8.78 26.59 5.00
CA VAL A 107 -8.30 27.98 4.92
C VAL A 107 -8.32 28.70 6.28
N SER A 108 -9.04 28.19 7.28
CA SER A 108 -9.01 28.79 8.63
C SER A 108 -7.69 28.53 9.36
N VAL A 109 -6.87 27.58 8.90
CA VAL A 109 -5.53 27.33 9.48
C VAL A 109 -4.61 28.52 9.20
N THR A 110 -4.07 29.10 10.27
CA THR A 110 -3.18 30.26 10.23
C THR A 110 -1.89 29.94 9.48
N GLY A 111 -1.39 30.92 8.71
CA GLY A 111 -0.08 30.82 8.06
C GLY A 111 -0.06 30.09 6.71
N LEU A 112 -1.21 29.67 6.17
CA LEU A 112 -1.30 29.18 4.79
C LEU A 112 -1.34 30.31 3.76
N ASP A 113 -0.54 30.18 2.70
CA ASP A 113 -0.51 31.10 1.55
C ASP A 113 -1.48 30.66 0.44
N SER A 114 -1.69 29.35 0.28
CA SER A 114 -2.66 28.80 -0.67
C SER A 114 -3.29 27.47 -0.28
N LEU A 115 -4.49 27.20 -0.81
CA LEU A 115 -5.07 25.86 -0.89
C LEU A 115 -5.03 25.36 -2.33
N LEU A 116 -4.69 24.09 -2.53
CA LEU A 116 -4.82 23.36 -3.78
C LEU A 116 -6.06 22.47 -3.70
N LEU A 117 -7.07 22.77 -4.53
CA LEU A 117 -8.33 22.06 -4.59
C LEU A 117 -8.38 21.15 -5.82
N GLY A 118 -8.92 19.96 -5.65
CA GLY A 118 -9.12 19.00 -6.72
C GLY A 118 -7.84 18.32 -7.23
N GLU A 119 -7.89 17.82 -8.48
CA GLU A 119 -6.77 17.17 -9.16
C GLU A 119 -5.71 18.21 -9.50
N GLY A 120 -4.53 18.06 -8.89
CA GLY A 120 -3.56 19.13 -8.80
C GLY A 120 -2.31 18.97 -9.65
N GLU A 121 -2.14 17.89 -10.42
CA GLU A 121 -0.86 17.53 -11.04
C GLU A 121 -0.30 18.69 -11.88
N SER A 122 -1.09 19.20 -12.82
CA SER A 122 -0.71 20.35 -13.65
C SER A 122 -0.74 21.66 -12.88
N ALA A 123 -1.64 21.80 -11.91
CA ALA A 123 -1.77 23.02 -11.11
C ALA A 123 -0.55 23.26 -10.22
N LEU A 124 -0.03 22.19 -9.60
CA LEU A 124 1.16 22.23 -8.76
C LEU A 124 2.41 22.52 -9.57
N VAL A 125 2.52 21.96 -10.79
CA VAL A 125 3.59 22.30 -11.74
C VAL A 125 3.57 23.79 -12.08
N GLU A 126 2.41 24.35 -12.40
CA GLU A 126 2.27 25.77 -12.73
C GLU A 126 2.62 26.68 -11.54
N LEU A 127 2.14 26.37 -10.33
CA LEU A 127 2.46 27.14 -9.12
C LEU A 127 3.98 27.11 -8.85
N THR A 128 4.56 25.91 -8.86
CA THR A 128 5.98 25.69 -8.57
C THR A 128 6.86 26.38 -9.61
N SER A 129 6.51 26.27 -10.89
CA SER A 129 7.22 26.96 -11.97
C SER A 129 7.11 28.48 -11.86
N ALA A 130 5.93 29.02 -11.53
CA ALA A 130 5.73 30.46 -11.41
C ALA A 130 6.52 31.05 -10.24
N ILE A 131 6.49 30.40 -9.06
CA ILE A 131 7.28 30.80 -7.89
C ILE A 131 8.77 30.72 -8.19
N LYS A 132 9.25 29.63 -8.79
CA LYS A 132 10.68 29.46 -9.20
C LYS A 132 11.14 30.57 -10.14
N GLN A 133 10.27 31.05 -11.03
CA GLN A 133 10.56 32.08 -12.03
C GLN A 133 10.20 33.50 -11.58
N ASN A 134 9.76 33.70 -10.34
CA ASN A 134 9.25 34.99 -9.82
C ASN A 134 8.14 35.59 -10.70
N LYS A 135 7.27 34.75 -11.26
CA LYS A 135 6.08 35.16 -12.04
C LYS A 135 4.85 35.23 -11.15
N ASP A 136 3.88 36.05 -11.54
CA ASP A 136 2.59 36.07 -10.85
C ASP A 136 1.86 34.74 -11.02
N TYR A 137 1.35 34.22 -9.91
CA TYR A 137 0.65 32.93 -9.82
C TYR A 137 -0.76 33.08 -9.21
N ARG A 138 -1.18 34.30 -8.84
CA ARG A 138 -2.43 34.50 -8.12
C ARG A 138 -3.67 34.19 -8.93
N SER A 139 -3.58 34.10 -10.26
CA SER A 139 -4.69 33.75 -11.16
C SER A 139 -4.79 32.25 -11.46
N LEU A 140 -3.88 31.42 -10.93
CA LEU A 140 -3.87 29.98 -11.22
C LEU A 140 -5.15 29.31 -10.74
N ARG A 141 -5.79 28.56 -11.64
CA ARG A 141 -6.95 27.72 -11.33
C ARG A 141 -6.57 26.57 -10.41
N ASN A 142 -7.55 26.06 -9.67
CA ASN A 142 -7.44 25.09 -8.57
C ASN A 142 -6.87 25.66 -7.27
N PHE A 143 -6.57 26.95 -7.21
CA PHE A 143 -6.02 27.55 -5.99
C PHE A 143 -6.97 28.53 -5.33
N TRP A 144 -7.05 28.47 -4.01
CA TRP A 144 -7.49 29.61 -3.21
C TRP A 144 -6.24 30.26 -2.63
N PHE A 145 -6.03 31.55 -2.86
CA PHE A 145 -4.87 32.29 -2.38
C PHE A 145 -5.26 33.20 -1.23
N ARG A 146 -4.43 33.24 -0.18
CA ARG A 146 -4.56 34.26 0.85
C ARG A 146 -4.01 35.58 0.32
N SER A 147 -4.88 36.57 0.13
CA SER A 147 -4.48 37.91 -0.32
C SER A 147 -4.20 38.85 0.84
N SER A 148 -4.84 38.63 1.99
CA SER A 148 -4.55 39.31 3.27
C SER A 148 -4.98 38.43 4.45
N ALA A 149 -4.77 38.90 5.69
CA ALA A 149 -5.22 38.19 6.88
C ALA A 149 -6.72 37.83 6.87
N GLN A 150 -7.56 38.64 6.19
CA GLN A 150 -9.01 38.49 6.16
C GLN A 150 -9.59 38.20 4.77
N SER A 151 -8.77 38.17 3.71
CA SER A 151 -9.25 38.01 2.34
C SER A 151 -8.63 36.80 1.66
N ILE A 152 -9.50 35.99 1.06
CA ILE A 152 -9.15 34.80 0.28
C ILE A 152 -9.66 35.00 -1.15
N GLN A 153 -8.74 34.94 -2.10
CA GLN A 153 -9.06 34.90 -3.52
C GLN A 153 -9.39 33.46 -3.91
N LYS A 154 -10.65 33.19 -4.24
CA LYS A 154 -11.14 31.84 -4.61
C LYS A 154 -11.13 31.67 -6.12
N ASN A 155 -10.07 31.08 -6.69
CA ASN A 155 -10.04 30.81 -8.13
C ASN A 155 -10.85 29.54 -8.48
N PRO A 156 -11.41 29.45 -9.70
CA PRO A 156 -12.23 28.32 -10.09
C PRO A 156 -11.41 27.04 -10.28
N LEU A 157 -12.08 25.90 -10.14
CA LEU A 157 -11.55 24.60 -10.54
C LEU A 157 -11.36 24.50 -12.07
N ARG A 158 -10.29 23.83 -12.45
CA ARG A 158 -9.97 23.36 -13.79
C ARG A 158 -10.98 22.29 -14.23
N PRO A 159 -11.17 22.12 -15.54
CA PRO A 159 -11.74 20.90 -16.07
C PRO A 159 -10.93 19.68 -15.64
N LEU A 160 -11.61 18.54 -15.48
CA LEU A 160 -10.99 17.25 -15.27
C LEU A 160 -10.15 16.86 -16.49
N ILE A 161 -9.03 16.19 -16.25
CA ILE A 161 -8.24 15.56 -17.31
C ILE A 161 -9.01 14.34 -17.80
N GLU A 162 -9.58 14.40 -19.00
CA GLU A 162 -10.39 13.30 -19.56
C GLU A 162 -9.54 12.06 -19.88
N ASN A 163 -8.42 12.26 -20.60
CA ASN A 163 -7.49 11.19 -20.93
C ASN A 163 -6.43 11.05 -19.83
N LEU A 164 -6.58 10.06 -18.95
CA LEU A 164 -5.63 9.79 -17.87
C LEU A 164 -4.25 9.32 -18.37
N ASP A 165 -4.14 8.85 -19.62
CA ASP A 165 -2.88 8.32 -20.17
C ASP A 165 -1.82 9.41 -20.37
N ILE A 166 -2.21 10.70 -20.36
CA ILE A 166 -1.26 11.81 -20.46
C ILE A 166 -0.48 12.04 -19.16
N LEU A 167 -0.99 11.51 -18.04
CA LEU A 167 -0.32 11.62 -16.77
C LEU A 167 0.90 10.69 -16.74
N PRO A 168 2.02 11.14 -16.15
CA PRO A 168 3.18 10.29 -16.02
C PRO A 168 2.91 9.15 -15.03
N PHE A 169 3.59 8.02 -15.21
CA PHE A 169 3.57 6.94 -14.23
C PHE A 169 4.12 7.43 -12.89
N ALA A 170 3.54 6.93 -11.80
CA ALA A 170 3.89 7.39 -10.47
C ALA A 170 5.37 7.09 -10.16
N ASP A 171 6.14 8.12 -9.80
CA ASP A 171 7.50 7.95 -9.29
C ASP A 171 7.42 7.34 -7.90
N ARG A 172 7.96 6.12 -7.72
CA ARG A 172 7.89 5.38 -6.45
C ARG A 172 9.20 5.41 -5.66
N SER A 173 10.20 6.18 -6.11
CA SER A 173 11.51 6.21 -5.46
C SER A 173 11.56 7.00 -4.16
N PHE A 174 10.52 7.77 -3.84
CA PHE A 174 10.49 8.68 -2.67
C PHE A 174 10.13 7.99 -1.34
N TYR A 175 9.71 6.74 -1.38
CA TYR A 175 9.37 5.93 -0.21
C TYR A 175 10.01 4.55 -0.35
N PRO A 176 10.13 3.76 0.74
CA PRO A 176 10.74 2.44 0.68
C PRO A 176 9.81 1.46 -0.04
N PHE A 177 9.78 1.51 -1.37
CA PHE A 177 8.83 0.78 -2.22
C PHE A 177 8.89 -0.73 -1.99
N GLU A 178 10.08 -1.31 -1.85
CA GLU A 178 10.24 -2.74 -1.57
C GLU A 178 9.63 -3.14 -0.21
N GLN A 179 9.77 -2.30 0.81
CA GLN A 179 9.15 -2.55 2.12
C GLN A 179 7.62 -2.47 2.01
N MET A 180 7.11 -1.49 1.25
CA MET A 180 5.67 -1.38 0.98
C MET A 180 5.12 -2.58 0.22
N LEU A 181 5.84 -3.07 -0.79
CA LEU A 181 5.48 -4.30 -1.50
C LEU A 181 5.45 -5.50 -0.54
N ALA A 182 6.45 -5.62 0.33
CA ALA A 182 6.50 -6.69 1.31
C ALA A 182 5.33 -6.64 2.32
N LEU A 183 4.96 -5.44 2.79
CA LEU A 183 3.78 -5.22 3.63
C LEU A 183 2.46 -5.57 2.91
N ALA A 184 2.41 -5.38 1.60
CA ALA A 184 1.29 -5.78 0.76
C ALA A 184 1.33 -7.28 0.36
N GLY A 185 2.22 -8.08 0.94
CA GLY A 185 2.36 -9.51 0.62
C GLY A 185 2.92 -9.77 -0.79
N GLY A 186 3.68 -8.81 -1.33
CA GLY A 186 4.20 -8.84 -2.70
C GLY A 186 3.16 -8.47 -3.77
N ALA A 187 2.03 -7.86 -3.39
CA ALA A 187 1.05 -7.32 -4.32
C ALA A 187 1.41 -5.89 -4.73
N LEU A 188 1.64 -5.67 -6.03
CA LEU A 188 1.88 -4.35 -6.61
C LEU A 188 0.60 -3.52 -6.59
N PRO A 189 0.53 -2.40 -5.86
CA PRO A 189 -0.64 -1.54 -5.91
C PRO A 189 -0.67 -0.71 -7.20
N MET A 190 -1.81 -0.74 -7.88
CA MET A 190 -2.06 -0.04 -9.14
C MET A 190 -3.39 0.69 -9.09
N LEU A 191 -3.48 1.85 -9.73
CA LEU A 191 -4.72 2.59 -9.93
C LEU A 191 -5.01 2.65 -11.44
N ILE A 192 -6.20 2.21 -11.86
CA ILE A 192 -6.56 2.20 -13.29
C ILE A 192 -7.57 3.29 -13.67
N SER A 193 -8.23 3.89 -12.69
CA SER A 193 -9.34 4.82 -12.89
C SER A 193 -9.36 5.93 -11.84
N ARG A 194 -10.14 6.98 -12.12
CA ARG A 194 -10.51 8.05 -11.19
C ARG A 194 -12.01 8.22 -11.17
N GLY A 195 -12.56 8.48 -9.99
CA GLY A 195 -13.99 8.63 -9.75
C GLY A 195 -14.70 7.30 -9.45
N CYS A 196 -15.92 7.41 -8.95
CA CYS A 196 -16.77 6.28 -8.60
C CYS A 196 -18.25 6.61 -8.91
N PRO A 197 -19.03 5.66 -9.50
CA PRO A 197 -20.43 5.89 -9.85
C PRO A 197 -21.37 5.90 -8.65
N HIS A 198 -20.91 5.42 -7.49
CA HIS A 198 -21.79 5.18 -6.34
C HIS A 198 -22.21 6.46 -5.61
N ASN A 199 -23.26 6.33 -4.78
CA ASN A 199 -23.90 7.40 -4.00
C ASN A 199 -23.88 7.11 -2.49
N CYS A 200 -22.84 6.42 -2.01
CA CYS A 200 -22.74 5.98 -0.62
C CYS A 200 -22.66 7.19 0.33
N LEU A 201 -23.51 7.23 1.36
CA LEU A 201 -23.66 8.40 2.25
C LEU A 201 -22.45 8.64 3.18
N PHE A 202 -21.59 7.63 3.33
CA PHE A 202 -20.37 7.66 4.15
C PHE A 202 -19.10 7.95 3.33
N CYS A 203 -19.19 7.91 1.99
CA CYS A 203 -18.05 8.00 1.09
C CYS A 203 -17.93 9.43 0.54
N PRO A 204 -16.72 9.96 0.28
CA PRO A 204 -16.53 11.31 -0.27
C PRO A 204 -16.79 11.43 -1.78
N GLU A 205 -16.79 10.32 -2.51
CA GLU A 205 -16.90 10.29 -3.98
C GLU A 205 -18.16 11.01 -4.52
N PRO A 206 -19.37 10.90 -3.91
CA PRO A 206 -20.55 11.64 -4.38
C PRO A 206 -20.35 13.16 -4.28
N GLN A 207 -19.75 13.65 -3.19
CA GLN A 207 -19.49 15.09 -3.00
C GLN A 207 -18.43 15.58 -3.98
N LEU A 208 -17.38 14.79 -4.20
CA LEU A 208 -16.38 15.11 -5.22
C LEU A 208 -17.01 15.20 -6.61
N ARG A 209 -17.90 14.27 -6.97
CA ARG A 209 -18.63 14.34 -8.24
C ARG A 209 -19.46 15.61 -8.36
N ASP A 210 -20.11 16.04 -7.28
CA ASP A 210 -20.87 17.31 -7.24
C ASP A 210 -19.94 18.53 -7.37
N ILE A 211 -18.78 18.52 -6.71
CA ILE A 211 -17.75 19.57 -6.82
C ILE A 211 -17.25 19.71 -8.27
N TYR A 212 -17.14 18.59 -8.99
CA TYR A 212 -16.76 18.56 -10.40
C TYR A 212 -17.94 18.65 -11.39
N HIS A 213 -19.14 18.96 -10.92
CA HIS A 213 -20.30 19.11 -11.80
C HIS A 213 -20.03 20.15 -12.90
N GLY A 214 -20.18 19.74 -14.16
CA GLY A 214 -19.89 20.58 -15.34
C GLY A 214 -18.39 20.78 -15.63
N LYS A 215 -17.49 20.00 -15.03
CA LYS A 215 -16.03 20.06 -15.25
C LYS A 215 -15.48 18.93 -16.12
N GLY A 216 -16.33 18.09 -16.69
CA GLY A 216 -15.96 16.95 -17.54
C GLY A 216 -16.51 15.63 -17.02
N GLN A 217 -16.11 14.52 -17.65
CA GLN A 217 -16.49 13.19 -17.19
C GLN A 217 -15.78 12.87 -15.87
N TYR A 218 -16.55 12.55 -14.82
CA TYR A 218 -15.99 12.27 -13.49
C TYR A 218 -15.25 10.93 -13.47
N GLU A 219 -15.93 9.88 -13.92
CA GLU A 219 -15.41 8.51 -14.02
C GLU A 219 -14.57 8.36 -15.28
N ARG A 220 -13.26 8.16 -15.09
CA ARG A 220 -12.28 8.06 -16.18
C ARG A 220 -11.39 6.86 -15.95
N ILE A 221 -11.03 6.16 -17.01
CA ILE A 221 -10.25 4.93 -16.94
C ILE A 221 -9.05 5.08 -17.89
N ARG A 222 -7.89 4.57 -17.46
CA ARG A 222 -6.66 4.50 -18.28
C ARG A 222 -6.82 3.44 -19.36
N SER A 223 -6.16 3.60 -20.50
CA SER A 223 -6.17 2.53 -21.50
C SER A 223 -5.46 1.27 -20.98
N VAL A 224 -5.86 0.10 -21.48
CA VAL A 224 -5.19 -1.19 -21.17
C VAL A 224 -3.71 -1.13 -21.55
N ASN A 225 -3.37 -0.46 -22.65
CA ASN A 225 -1.99 -0.16 -23.05
C ASN A 225 -1.21 0.55 -21.94
N ASN A 226 -1.78 1.63 -21.41
CA ASN A 226 -1.13 2.45 -20.40
C ASN A 226 -0.93 1.68 -19.08
N ILE A 227 -1.91 0.86 -18.67
CA ILE A 227 -1.84 0.01 -17.48
C ILE A 227 -0.73 -1.05 -17.61
N ILE A 228 -0.72 -1.80 -18.73
CA ILE A 228 0.28 -2.84 -18.98
C ILE A 228 1.69 -2.24 -19.07
N SER A 229 1.82 -1.07 -19.68
CA SER A 229 3.11 -0.39 -19.82
C SER A 229 3.71 0.00 -18.46
N GLU A 230 2.90 0.50 -17.52
CA GLU A 230 3.38 0.81 -16.17
C GLU A 230 3.82 -0.45 -15.43
N ILE A 231 3.04 -1.54 -15.50
CA ILE A 231 3.40 -2.81 -14.86
C ILE A 231 4.72 -3.34 -15.42
N ASN A 232 4.91 -3.30 -16.73
CA ASN A 232 6.15 -3.74 -17.38
C ASN A 232 7.35 -2.86 -17.01
N GLN A 233 7.16 -1.54 -16.89
CA GLN A 233 8.22 -0.64 -16.43
C GLN A 233 8.67 -0.99 -15.01
N LEU A 234 7.72 -1.24 -14.11
CA LEU A 234 8.02 -1.60 -12.71
C LEU A 234 8.70 -2.96 -12.62
N ARG A 235 8.28 -3.92 -13.45
CA ARG A 235 8.87 -5.27 -13.50
C ARG A 235 10.35 -5.27 -13.89
N ALA A 236 10.83 -4.23 -14.58
CA ALA A 236 12.25 -4.13 -14.96
C ALA A 236 13.19 -3.90 -13.76
N GLY A 237 12.68 -3.39 -12.63
CA GLY A 237 13.49 -3.07 -11.45
C GLY A 237 12.98 -3.66 -10.14
N HIS A 238 11.79 -4.25 -10.12
CA HIS A 238 11.11 -4.69 -8.91
C HIS A 238 10.47 -6.07 -9.07
N PHE A 239 10.48 -6.86 -7.99
CA PHE A 239 9.84 -8.17 -7.97
C PHE A 239 8.50 -8.10 -7.23
N PHE A 240 7.41 -8.44 -7.92
CA PHE A 240 6.08 -8.55 -7.33
C PHE A 240 5.38 -9.81 -7.85
N LYS A 241 4.61 -10.45 -6.98
CA LYS A 241 3.97 -11.76 -7.23
C LYS A 241 2.53 -11.63 -7.71
N SER A 242 1.92 -10.49 -7.45
CA SER A 242 0.54 -10.20 -7.83
C SER A 242 0.33 -8.70 -8.02
N VAL A 243 -0.83 -8.31 -8.53
CA VAL A 243 -1.24 -6.91 -8.66
C VAL A 243 -2.50 -6.67 -7.82
N PHE A 244 -2.56 -5.58 -7.08
CA PHE A 244 -3.78 -5.13 -6.43
C PHE A 244 -4.25 -3.81 -7.04
N PHE A 245 -5.39 -3.85 -7.73
CA PHE A 245 -6.03 -2.65 -8.27
C PHE A 245 -6.82 -1.96 -7.15
N VAL A 246 -6.31 -0.83 -6.67
CA VAL A 246 -6.79 -0.13 -5.46
C VAL A 246 -7.99 0.79 -5.71
N ASP A 247 -8.50 0.80 -6.95
CA ASP A 247 -9.69 1.53 -7.36
C ASP A 247 -10.88 1.22 -6.43
N GLY A 248 -11.68 2.24 -6.10
CA GLY A 248 -12.88 2.05 -5.27
C GLY A 248 -13.93 1.16 -5.94
N GLN A 249 -13.95 1.16 -7.27
CA GLN A 249 -14.72 0.27 -8.12
C GLN A 249 -13.87 -0.05 -9.35
N PHE A 250 -13.47 -1.31 -9.53
CA PHE A 250 -12.75 -1.72 -10.73
C PHE A 250 -13.65 -1.58 -11.97
N ALA A 251 -13.03 -1.21 -13.10
CA ALA A 251 -13.72 -1.04 -14.36
C ALA A 251 -14.21 -2.40 -14.91
N LEU A 252 -15.52 -2.59 -14.93
CA LEU A 252 -16.18 -3.81 -15.41
C LEU A 252 -17.07 -3.56 -16.64
N GLU A 253 -16.86 -2.44 -17.33
CA GLU A 253 -17.45 -2.18 -18.65
C GLU A 253 -16.95 -3.24 -19.64
N GLU A 254 -17.84 -3.72 -20.51
CA GLU A 254 -17.61 -4.91 -21.31
C GLU A 254 -16.42 -4.80 -22.25
N ASN A 255 -16.30 -3.68 -22.99
CA ASN A 255 -15.23 -3.51 -23.97
C ASN A 255 -13.87 -3.43 -23.27
N PHE A 256 -13.77 -2.60 -22.22
CA PHE A 256 -12.56 -2.51 -21.41
C PHE A 256 -12.19 -3.86 -20.79
N LEU A 257 -13.13 -4.54 -20.14
CA LEU A 257 -12.85 -5.78 -19.42
C LEU A 257 -12.44 -6.91 -20.37
N LYS A 258 -13.02 -6.96 -21.57
CA LYS A 258 -12.61 -7.92 -22.60
C LYS A 258 -11.17 -7.68 -23.06
N GLU A 259 -10.85 -6.44 -23.46
CA GLU A 259 -9.48 -6.09 -23.87
C GLU A 259 -8.48 -6.32 -22.72
N PHE A 260 -8.83 -5.88 -21.51
CA PHE A 260 -8.02 -6.07 -20.32
C PHE A 260 -7.77 -7.56 -20.06
N SER A 261 -8.81 -8.38 -20.10
CA SER A 261 -8.72 -9.82 -19.85
C SER A 261 -7.76 -10.51 -20.82
N GLU A 262 -7.94 -10.30 -22.12
CA GLU A 262 -7.10 -10.90 -23.16
C GLU A 262 -5.63 -10.46 -23.02
N ARG A 263 -5.41 -9.15 -22.86
CA ARG A 263 -4.05 -8.59 -22.88
C ARG A 263 -3.29 -8.76 -21.58
N TYR A 264 -3.96 -8.62 -20.44
CA TYR A 264 -3.34 -8.83 -19.14
C TYR A 264 -2.92 -10.29 -19.00
N HIS A 265 -3.77 -11.24 -19.40
CA HIS A 265 -3.44 -12.66 -19.42
C HIS A 265 -2.23 -12.95 -20.33
N ALA A 266 -2.21 -12.38 -21.54
CA ALA A 266 -1.13 -12.63 -22.50
C ALA A 266 0.22 -11.98 -22.12
N GLN A 267 0.22 -10.81 -21.47
CA GLN A 267 1.44 -9.99 -21.29
C GLN A 267 1.92 -9.91 -19.84
N ILE A 268 0.98 -9.88 -18.88
CA ILE A 268 1.32 -9.72 -17.46
C ILE A 268 1.28 -11.07 -16.75
N ASN A 269 0.21 -11.84 -16.93
CA ASN A 269 0.00 -13.19 -16.38
C ASN A 269 0.37 -13.36 -14.89
N LEU A 270 0.04 -12.37 -14.07
CA LEU A 270 0.16 -12.47 -12.61
C LEU A 270 -1.23 -12.54 -11.98
N PRO A 271 -1.39 -13.23 -10.84
CA PRO A 271 -2.61 -13.12 -10.05
C PRO A 271 -2.92 -11.65 -9.74
N PHE A 272 -4.19 -11.25 -9.83
CA PHE A 272 -4.58 -9.91 -9.41
C PHE A 272 -5.84 -9.85 -8.55
N TYR A 273 -5.96 -8.77 -7.80
CA TYR A 273 -7.06 -8.50 -6.88
C TYR A 273 -7.73 -7.17 -7.23
N ILE A 274 -9.04 -7.09 -7.05
CA ILE A 274 -9.85 -5.90 -7.35
C ILE A 274 -10.82 -5.58 -6.22
N ASN A 275 -11.31 -4.34 -6.17
CA ASN A 275 -12.53 -4.01 -5.43
C ASN A 275 -13.71 -3.89 -6.40
N SER A 276 -14.87 -4.44 -6.04
CA SER A 276 -16.09 -4.26 -6.81
C SER A 276 -17.35 -4.34 -5.96
N SER A 277 -18.36 -3.57 -6.33
CA SER A 277 -19.73 -3.75 -5.87
C SER A 277 -20.36 -5.00 -6.46
N ILE A 278 -21.22 -5.66 -5.67
CA ILE A 278 -21.93 -6.89 -6.03
C ILE A 278 -22.77 -6.76 -7.29
N GLU A 279 -23.28 -5.57 -7.58
CA GLU A 279 -24.13 -5.31 -8.75
C GLU A 279 -23.42 -5.55 -10.08
N TYR A 280 -22.10 -5.41 -10.12
CA TYR A 280 -21.28 -5.63 -11.32
C TYR A 280 -20.77 -7.07 -11.45
N LEU A 281 -21.04 -7.95 -10.47
CA LEU A 281 -20.52 -9.32 -10.42
C LEU A 281 -21.57 -10.31 -10.95
N ASN A 282 -21.70 -10.39 -12.26
CA ASN A 282 -22.54 -11.37 -12.96
C ASN A 282 -21.66 -12.44 -13.63
N THR A 283 -22.30 -13.47 -14.20
CA THR A 283 -21.59 -14.60 -14.84
C THR A 283 -20.56 -14.15 -15.87
N LYS A 284 -20.89 -13.18 -16.72
CA LYS A 284 -20.02 -12.72 -17.80
C LYS A 284 -18.81 -11.96 -17.28
N THR A 285 -19.02 -11.04 -16.33
CA THR A 285 -17.92 -10.27 -15.74
C THR A 285 -16.99 -11.17 -14.92
N LEU A 286 -17.54 -12.10 -14.13
CA LEU A 286 -16.75 -13.06 -13.35
C LEU A 286 -15.95 -14.01 -14.26
N GLN A 287 -16.52 -14.47 -15.38
CA GLN A 287 -15.78 -15.29 -16.36
C GLN A 287 -14.60 -14.53 -16.96
N LEU A 288 -14.79 -13.28 -17.38
CA LEU A 288 -13.70 -12.46 -17.93
C LEU A 288 -12.61 -12.18 -16.90
N LEU A 289 -12.99 -11.95 -15.64
CA LEU A 289 -12.04 -11.80 -14.54
C LEU A 289 -11.25 -13.09 -14.29
N ALA A 290 -11.91 -14.26 -14.29
CA ALA A 290 -11.23 -15.54 -14.13
C ALA A 290 -10.23 -15.81 -15.27
N ILE A 291 -10.62 -15.56 -16.53
CA ILE A 291 -9.74 -15.67 -17.70
C ILE A 291 -8.52 -14.75 -17.58
N ALA A 292 -8.74 -13.53 -17.10
CA ALA A 292 -7.67 -12.55 -16.92
C ALA A 292 -6.63 -12.97 -15.87
N GLY A 293 -6.95 -13.92 -14.99
CA GLY A 293 -6.12 -14.31 -13.84
C GLY A 293 -6.48 -13.60 -12.53
N CYS A 294 -7.72 -13.11 -12.38
CA CYS A 294 -8.18 -12.56 -11.11
C CYS A 294 -8.15 -13.66 -10.04
N ALA A 295 -7.47 -13.40 -8.93
CA ALA A 295 -7.38 -14.32 -7.80
C ALA A 295 -8.38 -14.00 -6.70
N GLY A 296 -8.85 -12.75 -6.60
CA GLY A 296 -9.85 -12.40 -5.60
C GLY A 296 -10.49 -11.03 -5.76
N ILE A 297 -11.70 -10.92 -5.23
CA ILE A 297 -12.56 -9.74 -5.33
C ILE A 297 -12.94 -9.29 -3.93
N SER A 298 -12.57 -8.06 -3.59
CA SER A 298 -13.03 -7.36 -2.39
C SER A 298 -14.40 -6.75 -2.64
N ILE A 299 -15.36 -7.05 -1.76
CA ILE A 299 -16.74 -6.59 -1.83
C ILE A 299 -17.10 -5.83 -0.54
N GLY A 300 -17.70 -4.65 -0.71
CA GLY A 300 -18.16 -3.84 0.41
C GLY A 300 -19.53 -4.27 0.92
N ILE A 301 -19.55 -5.07 1.99
CA ILE A 301 -20.77 -5.49 2.70
C ILE A 301 -21.28 -4.33 3.56
N GLU A 302 -20.36 -3.61 4.20
CA GLU A 302 -20.57 -2.55 5.18
C GLU A 302 -21.30 -3.02 6.45
N THR A 303 -22.51 -3.54 6.31
CA THR A 303 -23.35 -4.07 7.39
C THR A 303 -24.12 -5.30 6.89
N GLY A 304 -24.34 -6.26 7.79
CA GLY A 304 -25.08 -7.49 7.49
C GLY A 304 -26.60 -7.31 7.43
N ASN A 305 -27.13 -6.21 7.97
CA ASN A 305 -28.56 -5.93 7.92
C ASN A 305 -28.93 -5.22 6.61
N GLU A 306 -29.74 -5.87 5.77
CA GLU A 306 -30.12 -5.37 4.44
C GLU A 306 -30.88 -4.04 4.49
N ALA A 307 -31.85 -3.91 5.40
CA ALA A 307 -32.64 -2.68 5.52
C ALA A 307 -31.78 -1.50 5.97
N PHE A 308 -30.87 -1.74 6.93
CA PHE A 308 -29.93 -0.75 7.41
C PHE A 308 -28.91 -0.36 6.33
N ARG A 309 -28.36 -1.34 5.59
CA ARG A 309 -27.48 -1.10 4.43
C ARG A 309 -28.15 -0.23 3.37
N LYS A 310 -29.39 -0.56 3.00
CA LYS A 310 -30.16 0.24 2.04
C LYS A 310 -30.39 1.65 2.52
N ARG A 311 -30.82 1.81 3.78
CA ARG A 311 -31.19 3.11 4.36
C ARG A 311 -30.00 4.01 4.61
N LEU A 312 -28.93 3.50 5.23
CA LEU A 312 -27.83 4.32 5.74
C LEU A 312 -26.59 4.30 4.84
N CYS A 313 -26.30 3.17 4.21
CA CYS A 313 -25.16 3.06 3.28
C CYS A 313 -25.54 3.45 1.84
N ASN A 314 -26.85 3.61 1.56
CA ASN A 314 -27.41 3.81 0.22
C ASN A 314 -26.93 2.73 -0.77
N LYS A 315 -26.89 1.48 -0.31
CA LYS A 315 -26.54 0.29 -1.09
C LYS A 315 -27.76 -0.63 -1.18
N ASN A 316 -28.45 -0.61 -2.32
CA ASN A 316 -29.69 -1.36 -2.54
C ASN A 316 -29.44 -2.78 -3.06
N VAL A 317 -28.63 -3.54 -2.33
CA VAL A 317 -28.33 -4.95 -2.62
C VAL A 317 -28.86 -5.79 -1.47
N GLY A 318 -29.57 -6.87 -1.79
CA GLY A 318 -30.08 -7.82 -0.80
C GLY A 318 -29.10 -8.95 -0.47
N ASN A 319 -29.22 -9.52 0.74
CA ASN A 319 -28.28 -10.53 1.24
C ASN A 319 -28.24 -11.79 0.35
N GLU A 320 -29.39 -12.22 -0.18
CA GLU A 320 -29.45 -13.35 -1.12
C GLU A 320 -28.65 -13.09 -2.40
N LYS A 321 -28.71 -11.87 -2.94
CA LYS A 321 -27.94 -11.47 -4.12
C LYS A 321 -26.45 -11.53 -3.84
N VAL A 322 -26.01 -11.05 -2.66
CA VAL A 322 -24.61 -11.17 -2.22
C VAL A 322 -24.18 -12.65 -2.18
N LEU A 323 -24.94 -13.50 -1.50
CA LEU A 323 -24.63 -14.93 -1.37
C LEU A 323 -24.58 -15.63 -2.74
N SER A 324 -25.51 -15.30 -3.64
CA SER A 324 -25.53 -15.86 -5.00
C SER A 324 -24.30 -15.46 -5.83
N ALA A 325 -23.89 -14.18 -5.77
CA ALA A 325 -22.72 -13.67 -6.47
C ALA A 325 -21.43 -14.30 -5.92
N VAL A 326 -21.32 -14.44 -4.60
CA VAL A 326 -20.18 -15.10 -3.94
C VAL A 326 -20.10 -16.57 -4.30
N LYS A 327 -21.23 -17.29 -4.32
CA LYS A 327 -21.29 -18.69 -4.76
C LYS A 327 -20.82 -18.83 -6.21
N LEU A 328 -21.28 -17.94 -7.09
CA LEU A 328 -20.89 -17.93 -8.50
C LEU A 328 -19.39 -17.66 -8.68
N ALA A 329 -18.86 -16.65 -8.00
CA ALA A 329 -17.45 -16.30 -8.06
C ALA A 329 -16.56 -17.46 -7.58
N ARG A 330 -16.92 -18.11 -6.46
CA ARG A 330 -16.22 -19.30 -5.96
C ARG A 330 -16.27 -20.48 -6.92
N GLY A 331 -17.39 -20.69 -7.59
CA GLY A 331 -17.51 -21.70 -8.65
C GLY A 331 -16.55 -21.50 -9.82
N MET A 332 -16.00 -20.29 -9.98
CA MET A 332 -14.99 -19.93 -10.97
C MET A 332 -13.57 -19.84 -10.39
N GLY A 333 -13.35 -20.26 -9.14
CA GLY A 333 -12.05 -20.22 -8.47
C GLY A 333 -11.66 -18.84 -7.92
N LEU A 334 -12.59 -17.87 -7.91
CA LEU A 334 -12.34 -16.51 -7.41
C LEU A 334 -12.54 -16.46 -5.89
N LYS A 335 -11.54 -15.95 -5.16
CA LYS A 335 -11.65 -15.69 -3.72
C LYS A 335 -12.51 -14.45 -3.47
N ILE A 336 -13.22 -14.42 -2.35
CA ILE A 336 -14.03 -13.27 -1.94
C ILE A 336 -13.51 -12.68 -0.65
N PHE A 337 -13.22 -11.39 -0.66
CA PHE A 337 -12.87 -10.62 0.54
C PHE A 337 -14.02 -9.69 0.90
N ALA A 338 -14.48 -9.70 2.16
CA ALA A 338 -15.56 -8.84 2.62
C ALA A 338 -15.00 -7.67 3.44
N SER A 339 -15.51 -6.45 3.20
CA SER A 339 -15.28 -5.31 4.09
C SER A 339 -16.56 -4.90 4.82
N ASN A 340 -16.40 -4.58 6.10
CA ASN A 340 -17.47 -4.18 7.01
C ASN A 340 -17.11 -2.88 7.72
N ILE A 341 -18.13 -2.14 8.16
CA ILE A 341 -18.02 -0.91 8.93
C ILE A 341 -18.80 -1.11 10.22
N ILE A 342 -18.23 -0.70 11.35
CA ILE A 342 -18.90 -0.67 12.65
C ILE A 342 -18.86 0.75 13.23
N GLY A 343 -19.82 1.12 14.07
CA GLY A 343 -19.94 2.46 14.62
C GLY A 343 -20.62 3.44 13.65
N LEU A 344 -21.50 2.94 12.78
CA LEU A 344 -22.29 3.80 11.91
C LEU A 344 -23.35 4.59 12.72
N PRO A 345 -23.70 5.83 12.34
CA PRO A 345 -24.82 6.54 12.98
C PRO A 345 -26.10 5.69 12.95
N LEU A 346 -26.83 5.66 14.06
CA LEU A 346 -28.05 4.85 14.24
C LEU A 346 -27.84 3.33 14.30
N GLU A 347 -26.60 2.84 14.28
CA GLU A 347 -26.31 1.42 14.52
C GLU A 347 -26.64 1.04 15.96
N THR A 348 -27.18 -0.16 16.15
CA THR A 348 -27.49 -0.78 17.44
C THR A 348 -26.67 -2.05 17.61
N GLU A 349 -26.62 -2.60 18.82
CA GLU A 349 -25.98 -3.91 19.03
C GLU A 349 -26.61 -5.03 18.19
N GLU A 350 -27.93 -5.00 17.98
CA GLU A 350 -28.63 -5.95 17.10
C GLU A 350 -28.13 -5.88 15.65
N LEU A 351 -27.97 -4.65 15.11
CA LEU A 351 -27.44 -4.45 13.75
C LEU A 351 -25.97 -4.86 13.61
N ALA A 352 -25.19 -4.67 14.68
CA ALA A 352 -23.82 -5.16 14.75
C ALA A 352 -23.78 -6.70 14.80
N GLU A 353 -24.70 -7.34 15.50
CA GLU A 353 -24.86 -8.80 15.54
C GLU A 353 -25.28 -9.38 14.19
N ASP A 354 -26.21 -8.72 13.49
CA ASP A 354 -26.58 -9.08 12.12
C ASP A 354 -25.36 -9.08 11.19
N THR A 355 -24.43 -8.15 11.42
CA THR A 355 -23.17 -8.07 10.66
C THR A 355 -22.25 -9.24 10.95
N ILE A 356 -22.14 -9.70 12.20
CA ILE A 356 -21.43 -10.94 12.56
C ILE A 356 -22.08 -12.13 11.87
N SER A 357 -23.39 -12.32 12.10
CA SER A 357 -24.18 -13.46 11.62
C SER A 357 -24.14 -13.59 10.11
N PHE A 358 -24.27 -12.48 9.39
CA PHE A 358 -24.20 -12.49 7.94
C PHE A 358 -22.81 -12.88 7.43
N ASN A 359 -21.73 -12.42 8.07
CA ASN A 359 -20.37 -12.81 7.69
C ASN A 359 -20.05 -14.28 8.02
N GLU A 360 -20.66 -14.86 9.05
CA GLU A 360 -20.56 -16.30 9.33
C GLU A 360 -21.20 -17.12 8.21
N VAL A 361 -22.37 -16.72 7.71
CA VAL A 361 -23.05 -17.39 6.60
C VAL A 361 -22.33 -17.16 5.27
N LEU A 362 -21.88 -15.93 5.00
CA LEU A 362 -21.13 -15.57 3.80
C LEU A 362 -19.79 -16.34 3.75
N ALA A 363 -19.20 -16.54 4.93
CA ALA A 363 -17.92 -17.18 5.17
C ALA A 363 -16.86 -16.69 4.17
N PRO A 364 -16.52 -15.38 4.09
CA PRO A 364 -15.56 -14.86 3.10
C PRO A 364 -14.16 -15.48 3.27
N ASP A 365 -13.36 -15.42 2.21
CA ASP A 365 -11.96 -15.88 2.19
C ASP A 365 -11.06 -15.00 3.08
N ARG A 366 -11.43 -13.72 3.19
CA ARG A 366 -10.87 -12.76 4.13
C ARG A 366 -11.95 -11.76 4.51
N LEU A 367 -11.94 -11.33 5.76
CA LEU A 367 -12.81 -10.30 6.28
C LEU A 367 -11.98 -9.13 6.80
N SER A 368 -12.43 -7.92 6.51
CA SER A 368 -11.91 -6.68 7.10
C SER A 368 -13.04 -5.91 7.77
N VAL A 369 -12.67 -5.16 8.80
CA VAL A 369 -13.56 -4.28 9.57
C VAL A 369 -12.85 -2.96 9.81
N ARG A 370 -13.59 -1.86 9.72
CA ARG A 370 -13.15 -0.51 10.11
C ARG A 370 -14.18 0.13 11.03
N VAL A 371 -13.73 0.93 11.98
CA VAL A 371 -14.62 1.84 12.69
C VAL A 371 -14.94 3.03 11.77
N PHE A 372 -16.21 3.43 11.74
CA PHE A 372 -16.67 4.53 10.89
C PHE A 372 -15.97 5.85 11.26
N PHE A 373 -15.37 6.49 10.25
CA PHE A 373 -14.84 7.84 10.37
C PHE A 373 -15.73 8.82 9.56
N PRO A 374 -16.27 9.88 10.20
CA PRO A 374 -17.18 10.83 9.58
C PRO A 374 -16.44 11.84 8.69
N ILE A 375 -16.09 11.43 7.46
CA ILE A 375 -15.39 12.27 6.48
C ILE A 375 -16.14 13.59 6.23
N SER A 376 -15.46 14.72 6.42
CA SER A 376 -16.03 16.06 6.24
C SER A 376 -16.72 16.23 4.88
N GLY A 377 -17.89 16.88 4.88
CA GLY A 377 -18.71 17.12 3.69
C GLY A 377 -19.66 15.97 3.35
N THR A 378 -19.44 14.75 3.86
CA THR A 378 -20.35 13.61 3.60
C THR A 378 -21.69 13.73 4.35
N PRO A 379 -22.80 13.19 3.82
CA PRO A 379 -24.10 13.20 4.47
C PRO A 379 -24.08 12.63 5.89
N LEU A 380 -23.37 11.53 6.12
CA LEU A 380 -23.27 10.97 7.48
C LEU A 380 -22.43 11.83 8.42
N SER A 381 -21.39 12.49 7.92
CA SER A 381 -20.64 13.46 8.73
C SER A 381 -21.51 14.65 9.12
N ASN A 382 -22.26 15.22 8.17
CA ASN A 382 -23.18 16.33 8.42
C ASN A 382 -24.28 15.94 9.41
N TYR A 383 -24.84 14.73 9.26
CA TYR A 383 -25.80 14.18 10.21
C TYR A 383 -25.21 14.05 11.62
N SER A 384 -24.00 13.49 11.76
CA SER A 384 -23.32 13.39 13.05
C SER A 384 -23.01 14.76 13.67
N LYS A 385 -22.71 15.78 12.85
CA LYS A 385 -22.52 17.16 13.33
C LYS A 385 -23.84 17.73 13.86
N GLU A 386 -24.93 17.62 13.09
CA GLU A 386 -26.27 18.08 13.48
C GLU A 386 -26.74 17.44 14.79
N LYS A 387 -26.51 16.13 14.95
CA LYS A 387 -26.86 15.38 16.17
C LYS A 387 -25.85 15.51 17.31
N LYS A 388 -24.78 16.28 17.13
CA LYS A 388 -23.71 16.51 18.12
C LYS A 388 -23.06 15.21 18.61
N TYR A 389 -22.80 14.28 17.71
CA TYR A 389 -22.18 12.99 18.05
C TYR A 389 -20.66 13.07 18.20
N PHE A 390 -19.99 14.11 17.72
CA PHE A 390 -18.53 14.21 17.83
C PHE A 390 -18.08 14.24 19.31
N SER A 391 -17.10 13.41 19.64
CA SER A 391 -16.50 13.38 20.97
C SER A 391 -15.44 14.48 21.12
N GLU A 392 -15.11 14.84 22.36
CA GLU A 392 -14.03 15.79 22.69
C GLU A 392 -12.64 15.13 22.70
N ARG A 393 -12.54 13.85 22.33
CA ARG A 393 -11.27 13.11 22.38
C ARG A 393 -10.31 13.63 21.32
N ASN A 394 -9.02 13.61 21.65
CA ASN A 394 -7.98 13.93 20.69
C ASN A 394 -7.87 12.82 19.63
N ILE A 395 -8.31 13.12 18.40
CA ILE A 395 -8.27 12.21 17.25
C ILE A 395 -6.85 11.68 17.00
N LEU A 396 -5.82 12.48 17.31
CA LEU A 396 -4.42 12.10 17.13
C LEU A 396 -3.95 11.00 18.10
N LEU A 397 -4.73 10.64 19.12
CA LEU A 397 -4.39 9.59 20.09
C LEU A 397 -5.30 8.37 19.97
N MET A 398 -6.23 8.37 19.01
CA MET A 398 -7.25 7.33 18.90
C MET A 398 -6.72 6.07 18.22
N LYS A 399 -7.17 4.91 18.70
CA LYS A 399 -6.84 3.59 18.14
C LYS A 399 -7.80 3.20 17.02
N GLU A 400 -7.41 2.20 16.22
CA GLU A 400 -8.21 1.69 15.10
C GLU A 400 -9.59 1.11 15.51
N ASP A 401 -9.74 0.72 16.78
CA ASP A 401 -10.95 0.15 17.36
C ASP A 401 -11.81 1.19 18.11
N GLU A 402 -11.47 2.47 17.99
CA GLU A 402 -12.17 3.57 18.65
C GLU A 402 -12.90 4.49 17.65
N SER A 403 -14.02 5.06 18.10
CA SER A 403 -14.87 5.95 17.31
C SER A 403 -14.70 7.39 17.77
N VAL A 404 -14.50 8.30 16.82
CA VAL A 404 -14.53 9.76 17.07
C VAL A 404 -15.94 10.26 17.44
N LEU A 405 -16.94 9.40 17.31
CA LEU A 405 -18.34 9.65 17.63
C LEU A 405 -18.76 8.97 18.95
N ASN A 406 -19.49 9.70 19.79
CA ASN A 406 -20.30 9.23 20.89
C ASN A 406 -21.74 8.96 20.38
N LEU A 407 -22.02 7.69 20.03
CA LEU A 407 -23.32 7.30 19.50
C LEU A 407 -24.31 6.95 20.63
N PRO A 408 -25.58 7.39 20.54
CA PRO A 408 -26.59 7.08 21.56
C PRO A 408 -27.04 5.62 21.55
N ASN A 409 -26.92 4.93 20.42
CA ASN A 409 -27.46 3.58 20.20
C ASN A 409 -26.41 2.47 20.25
N LEU A 410 -25.13 2.84 20.24
CA LEU A 410 -24.00 1.89 20.29
C LEU A 410 -22.84 2.53 21.05
N SER A 411 -22.61 2.07 22.28
CA SER A 411 -21.56 2.63 23.14
C SER A 411 -20.16 2.41 22.55
N SER A 412 -19.17 3.21 22.95
CA SER A 412 -17.77 2.99 22.52
C SER A 412 -17.25 1.61 22.91
N ALA A 413 -17.68 1.08 24.05
CA ALA A 413 -17.33 -0.27 24.47
C ALA A 413 -17.95 -1.33 23.55
N ALA A 414 -19.19 -1.13 23.12
CA ALA A 414 -19.84 -2.01 22.15
C ALA A 414 -19.14 -1.96 20.78
N ILE A 415 -18.81 -0.77 20.25
CA ILE A 415 -18.04 -0.62 19.00
C ILE A 415 -16.75 -1.46 19.04
N LYS A 416 -15.99 -1.32 20.14
CA LYS A 416 -14.76 -2.07 20.38
C LYS A 416 -15.02 -3.58 20.42
N LYS A 417 -16.03 -4.02 21.18
CA LYS A 417 -16.47 -5.43 21.26
C LYS A 417 -16.75 -6.02 19.88
N TYR A 418 -17.57 -5.37 19.05
CA TYR A 418 -17.94 -5.89 17.73
C TYR A 418 -16.81 -5.81 16.71
N PHE A 419 -15.96 -4.78 16.77
CA PHE A 419 -14.72 -4.71 15.98
C PHE A 419 -13.84 -5.95 16.21
N HIS A 420 -13.58 -6.29 17.48
CA HIS A 420 -12.75 -7.45 17.83
C HIS A 420 -13.43 -8.78 17.54
N ARG A 421 -14.76 -8.88 17.67
CA ARG A 421 -15.50 -10.09 17.25
C ARG A 421 -15.38 -10.33 15.74
N LEU A 422 -15.48 -9.30 14.91
CA LEU A 422 -15.24 -9.42 13.46
C LEU A 422 -13.79 -9.85 13.15
N LYS A 423 -12.79 -9.28 13.83
CA LYS A 423 -11.38 -9.70 13.67
C LYS A 423 -11.18 -11.17 14.05
N ARG A 424 -11.78 -11.65 15.15
CA ARG A 424 -11.72 -13.07 15.55
C ARG A 424 -12.46 -13.97 14.57
N LEU A 425 -13.63 -13.56 14.07
CA LEU A 425 -14.36 -14.28 13.02
C LEU A 425 -13.49 -14.47 11.77
N ASN A 426 -12.77 -13.42 11.33
CA ASN A 426 -11.81 -13.55 10.23
C ASN A 426 -10.78 -14.65 10.52
N GLY A 427 -10.17 -14.65 11.71
CA GLY A 427 -9.22 -15.68 12.13
C GLY A 427 -9.81 -17.09 12.07
N ARG A 428 -11.01 -17.30 12.64
CA ARG A 428 -11.71 -18.60 12.60
C ARG A 428 -11.93 -19.10 11.18
N LEU A 429 -12.45 -18.23 10.29
CA LEU A 429 -12.74 -18.58 8.91
C LEU A 429 -11.47 -18.95 8.13
N GLN A 430 -10.34 -18.28 8.38
CA GLN A 430 -9.07 -18.57 7.74
C GLN A 430 -8.47 -19.91 8.20
N ILE A 431 -8.57 -20.23 9.49
CA ILE A 431 -8.07 -21.50 10.06
C ILE A 431 -8.84 -22.67 9.47
N GLY A 432 -10.18 -22.62 9.46
CA GLY A 432 -11.03 -23.71 8.96
C GLY A 432 -10.83 -24.05 7.48
N ARG A 433 -10.13 -23.20 6.71
CA ARG A 433 -9.88 -23.36 5.27
C ARG A 433 -8.48 -23.88 4.93
N LYS A 434 -7.47 -23.63 5.76
CA LYS A 434 -6.14 -24.24 5.56
C LYS A 434 -6.26 -25.70 5.98
N GLU A 435 -5.70 -26.64 5.21
CA GLU A 435 -5.56 -28.04 5.65
C GLU A 435 -4.89 -28.02 7.02
N ASN A 436 -5.70 -28.19 8.07
CA ASN A 436 -5.17 -28.18 9.41
C ASN A 436 -4.54 -29.56 9.56
N PRO A 437 -3.20 -29.69 9.72
CA PRO A 437 -2.71 -30.92 10.29
C PRO A 437 -3.48 -31.08 11.59
N VAL A 438 -4.27 -32.14 11.69
CA VAL A 438 -4.94 -32.50 12.94
C VAL A 438 -3.82 -32.89 13.90
N GLY A 439 -3.26 -31.88 14.55
CA GLY A 439 -2.25 -31.97 15.58
C GLY A 439 -2.91 -31.47 16.85
N TYR A 440 -2.90 -32.31 17.88
CA TYR A 440 -3.44 -32.03 19.20
C TYR A 440 -3.03 -30.61 19.67
N TYR A 441 -4.03 -29.74 19.85
CA TYR A 441 -3.94 -28.35 20.36
C TYR A 441 -3.38 -27.29 19.38
N ASP A 442 -4.16 -26.98 18.34
CA ASP A 442 -4.05 -25.71 17.59
C ASP A 442 -4.47 -24.55 18.51
N LEU A 443 -3.47 -23.87 19.08
CA LEU A 443 -3.69 -22.79 20.04
C LEU A 443 -4.33 -21.57 19.37
N ILE A 444 -4.12 -21.35 18.07
CA ILE A 444 -4.77 -20.24 17.35
C ILE A 444 -6.28 -20.44 17.29
N SER A 445 -6.73 -21.67 17.04
CA SER A 445 -8.16 -21.98 17.08
C SER A 445 -8.75 -21.67 18.46
N ALA A 446 -8.05 -22.01 19.54
CA ALA A 446 -8.47 -21.69 20.91
C ALA A 446 -8.48 -20.18 21.17
N PHE A 447 -7.45 -19.44 20.74
CA PHE A 447 -7.40 -17.97 20.85
C PHE A 447 -8.56 -17.29 20.13
N CYS A 448 -8.95 -17.81 18.96
CA CYS A 448 -10.07 -17.28 18.20
C CYS A 448 -11.44 -17.49 18.87
N GLN A 449 -11.51 -18.36 19.89
CA GLN A 449 -12.71 -18.66 20.67
C GLN A 449 -12.77 -17.89 22.00
N ILE A 450 -11.69 -17.24 22.43
CA ILE A 450 -11.70 -16.45 23.68
C ILE A 450 -12.62 -15.22 23.50
N GLU A 451 -13.61 -15.11 24.37
CA GLU A 451 -14.36 -13.87 24.57
C GLU A 451 -13.77 -13.10 25.75
N PRO A 452 -13.44 -11.80 25.58
CA PRO A 452 -12.91 -11.01 26.69
C PRO A 452 -13.95 -10.82 27.78
N GLU A 453 -13.53 -10.89 29.04
CA GLU A 453 -14.36 -10.46 30.16
C GLU A 453 -14.51 -8.93 30.13
N GLN A 454 -15.74 -8.44 30.25
CA GLN A 454 -16.07 -7.02 30.50
C GLN A 454 -15.42 -5.98 29.56
N ASN A 455 -15.97 -5.78 28.34
CA ASN A 455 -15.75 -4.58 27.50
C ASN A 455 -14.30 -4.15 27.18
N GLU A 456 -13.30 -4.94 27.57
CA GLU A 456 -11.89 -4.70 27.26
C GLU A 456 -11.52 -5.36 25.92
N SER A 457 -10.59 -4.74 25.19
CA SER A 457 -10.03 -5.39 24.00
C SER A 457 -9.17 -6.55 24.48
N PRO A 458 -9.25 -7.73 23.84
CA PRO A 458 -8.28 -8.76 24.11
C PRO A 458 -6.88 -8.21 23.83
N PRO A 459 -5.85 -8.64 24.58
CA PRO A 459 -4.48 -8.19 24.36
C PRO A 459 -3.85 -8.74 23.07
N PHE A 460 -4.67 -9.19 22.11
CA PHE A 460 -4.23 -9.81 20.87
C PHE A 460 -5.30 -9.79 19.77
N ILE A 461 -4.85 -9.96 18.54
CA ILE A 461 -5.68 -10.13 17.34
C ILE A 461 -5.19 -11.36 16.56
N CYS A 462 -6.09 -12.14 15.96
CA CYS A 462 -5.71 -13.25 15.08
C CYS A 462 -5.91 -12.85 13.61
N GLY A 463 -4.95 -13.20 12.75
CA GLY A 463 -5.05 -12.90 11.32
C GLY A 463 -3.91 -13.49 10.51
N GLU A 464 -3.95 -13.26 9.21
CA GLU A 464 -2.92 -13.70 8.28
C GLU A 464 -1.81 -12.64 8.12
N TYR A 465 -0.57 -13.08 8.30
CA TYR A 465 0.65 -12.29 8.16
C TYR A 465 1.60 -12.98 7.16
N PHE A 466 2.32 -12.20 6.36
CA PHE A 466 3.22 -12.75 5.34
C PHE A 466 4.61 -13.04 5.92
N VAL A 467 5.10 -14.26 5.66
CA VAL A 467 6.45 -14.78 5.98
C VAL A 467 7.16 -15.10 4.67
N GLY A 468 7.98 -14.18 4.18
CA GLY A 468 8.55 -14.31 2.83
C GLY A 468 7.43 -14.44 1.78
N ASP A 469 7.30 -15.63 1.21
CA ASP A 469 6.34 -15.97 0.17
C ASP A 469 5.09 -16.70 0.69
N LYS A 470 5.08 -17.06 1.98
CA LYS A 470 4.03 -17.86 2.59
C LYS A 470 3.21 -17.02 3.55
N ALA A 471 1.90 -17.12 3.43
CA ALA A 471 1.00 -16.47 4.36
C ALA A 471 0.76 -17.38 5.57
N GLU A 472 1.14 -16.91 6.75
CA GLU A 472 0.98 -17.62 8.02
C GLU A 472 -0.18 -17.04 8.82
N ILE A 473 -0.91 -17.90 9.51
CA ILE A 473 -1.92 -17.44 10.47
C ILE A 473 -1.21 -17.20 11.79
N CYS A 474 -1.35 -16.00 12.34
CA CYS A 474 -0.62 -15.58 13.50
C CYS A 474 -1.53 -14.88 14.50
N LEU A 475 -1.13 -14.93 15.75
CA LEU A 475 -1.64 -14.10 16.80
C LEU A 475 -0.72 -12.88 16.96
N ALA A 476 -1.26 -11.68 16.78
CA ALA A 476 -0.58 -10.42 16.99
C ALA A 476 -0.91 -9.90 18.39
N GLN A 477 0.04 -10.04 19.31
CA GLN A 477 -0.08 -9.69 20.72
C GLN A 477 0.37 -8.25 20.97
N GLU A 478 -0.42 -7.50 21.74
CA GLU A 478 -0.10 -6.16 22.20
C GLU A 478 1.11 -6.16 23.15
N PRO A 479 1.97 -5.13 23.13
CA PRO A 479 3.17 -5.08 23.97
C PRO A 479 2.84 -5.04 25.47
N ASN A 480 3.68 -5.69 26.26
CA ASN A 480 3.58 -5.78 27.72
C ASN A 480 2.29 -6.43 28.23
N THR A 481 1.74 -7.35 27.44
CA THR A 481 0.55 -8.11 27.79
C THR A 481 0.84 -9.58 28.03
N LYS A 482 -0.13 -10.28 28.62
CA LYS A 482 -0.12 -11.74 28.81
C LYS A 482 -1.41 -12.34 28.26
N ILE A 483 -1.32 -13.50 27.66
CA ILE A 483 -2.47 -14.26 27.18
C ILE A 483 -2.42 -15.64 27.80
N ILE A 484 -3.53 -16.05 28.40
CA ILE A 484 -3.64 -17.28 29.17
C ILE A 484 -4.64 -18.18 28.45
N LEU A 485 -4.24 -19.42 28.19
CA LEU A 485 -5.05 -20.42 27.51
C LEU A 485 -5.07 -21.73 28.29
N PRO A 486 -6.26 -22.32 28.54
CA PRO A 486 -6.32 -23.71 28.94
C PRO A 486 -5.83 -24.59 27.77
N ILE A 487 -4.95 -25.53 28.09
CA ILE A 487 -4.46 -26.56 27.18
C ILE A 487 -4.59 -27.90 27.87
N ILE A 488 -4.54 -28.99 27.11
CA ILE A 488 -4.38 -30.32 27.69
C ILE A 488 -3.05 -30.83 27.16
N LEU A 489 -2.19 -31.32 28.02
CA LEU A 489 -0.89 -31.88 27.64
C LEU A 489 -1.02 -33.38 27.45
N LYS A 490 -0.29 -33.91 26.46
CA LYS A 490 -0.16 -35.34 26.19
C LYS A 490 1.26 -35.80 26.49
N LYS A 491 1.45 -37.11 26.67
CA LYS A 491 2.75 -37.71 26.93
C LYS A 491 3.69 -37.47 25.73
N GLN A 492 4.82 -36.78 25.96
CA GLN A 492 5.86 -36.46 24.97
C GLN A 492 5.40 -35.54 23.82
N VAL A 493 5.19 -34.25 24.14
CA VAL A 493 4.81 -33.22 23.16
C VAL A 493 5.96 -32.27 22.80
N TRP A 494 5.95 -31.83 21.54
CA TRP A 494 6.83 -30.78 21.02
C TRP A 494 6.03 -29.55 20.66
N LEU A 495 6.49 -28.39 21.11
CA LEU A 495 5.98 -27.09 20.71
C LEU A 495 6.65 -26.66 19.41
N ASN A 496 5.85 -26.47 18.36
CA ASN A 496 6.27 -25.79 17.13
C ASN A 496 5.75 -24.37 17.21
N ILE A 497 6.62 -23.38 17.04
CA ILE A 497 6.23 -21.97 17.16
C ILE A 497 7.05 -21.09 16.23
N LEU A 498 6.39 -20.15 15.57
CA LEU A 498 7.05 -19.07 14.86
C LEU A 498 6.87 -17.78 15.67
N ILE A 499 7.92 -16.99 15.80
CA ILE A 499 7.81 -15.62 16.35
C ILE A 499 8.29 -14.60 15.33
N GLY A 500 7.64 -13.46 15.31
CA GLY A 500 7.99 -12.33 14.47
C GLY A 500 7.52 -11.03 15.09
N ILE A 501 7.82 -9.92 14.42
CA ILE A 501 7.38 -8.59 14.81
C ILE A 501 6.54 -8.03 13.67
N GLU A 502 5.44 -7.35 13.99
CA GLU A 502 4.60 -6.70 12.97
C GLU A 502 5.47 -5.75 12.13
N PRO A 503 5.55 -5.95 10.80
CA PRO A 503 6.43 -5.16 9.97
C PRO A 503 5.92 -3.71 9.92
N THR A 504 6.84 -2.76 10.02
CA THR A 504 6.52 -1.33 10.03
C THR A 504 7.33 -0.62 8.95
N LEU A 505 6.84 0.55 8.53
CA LEU A 505 7.59 1.44 7.63
C LEU A 505 8.68 2.24 8.36
N ARG A 506 8.84 2.02 9.67
CA ARG A 506 9.78 2.74 10.52
C ARG A 506 10.99 1.88 10.82
N PRO A 507 12.21 2.43 10.71
CA PRO A 507 13.39 1.72 11.14
C PRO A 507 13.36 1.54 12.66
N PHE A 508 13.78 0.37 13.14
CA PHE A 508 13.98 0.12 14.56
C PHE A 508 15.35 0.64 15.01
N GLU A 509 15.45 1.11 16.25
CA GLU A 509 16.72 1.43 16.89
C GLU A 509 17.58 0.17 17.09
N ASP A 510 18.90 0.30 17.01
CA ASP A 510 19.83 -0.82 17.21
C ASP A 510 19.76 -1.43 18.63
N SER A 511 19.32 -0.62 19.60
CA SER A 511 19.09 -0.97 21.01
C SER A 511 17.78 -1.74 21.23
N ALA A 512 16.86 -1.75 20.26
CA ALA A 512 15.55 -2.34 20.40
C ALA A 512 15.62 -3.86 20.56
N TYR A 513 14.96 -4.38 21.60
CA TYR A 513 14.72 -5.81 21.74
C TYR A 513 13.30 -6.12 22.16
N PHE A 514 12.82 -7.25 21.66
CA PHE A 514 11.46 -7.75 21.82
C PHE A 514 11.54 -9.15 22.42
N ARG A 515 10.99 -9.33 23.62
CA ARG A 515 11.07 -10.59 24.36
C ARG A 515 9.76 -11.35 24.25
N PHE A 516 9.86 -12.60 23.81
CA PHE A 516 8.77 -13.55 23.69
C PHE A 516 8.96 -14.64 24.72
N THR A 517 7.96 -14.83 25.57
CA THR A 517 8.02 -15.79 26.67
C THR A 517 6.79 -16.69 26.65
N LEU A 518 6.97 -17.99 26.86
CA LEU A 518 5.87 -18.93 27.07
C LEU A 518 6.10 -19.72 28.35
N PHE A 519 5.10 -19.67 29.22
CA PHE A 519 5.03 -20.52 30.41
C PHE A 519 3.97 -21.59 30.22
N ILE A 520 4.20 -22.75 30.83
CA ILE A 520 3.18 -23.77 31.05
C ILE A 520 3.00 -23.91 32.55
N ILE A 521 1.74 -23.85 32.99
CA ILE A 521 1.33 -23.95 34.39
C ILE A 521 0.48 -25.22 34.53
N GLN A 522 0.91 -26.14 35.38
CA GLN A 522 0.19 -27.39 35.68
C GLN A 522 0.38 -27.71 37.16
N GLU A 523 -0.71 -28.09 37.86
CA GLU A 523 -0.67 -28.42 39.30
C GLU A 523 0.04 -27.32 40.15
N ASP A 524 -0.28 -26.06 39.89
CA ASP A 524 0.31 -24.86 40.54
C ASP A 524 1.81 -24.64 40.31
N LYS A 525 2.47 -25.46 39.46
CA LYS A 525 3.86 -25.27 39.04
C LYS A 525 3.93 -24.49 37.74
N GLU A 526 4.48 -23.28 37.81
CA GLU A 526 4.80 -22.47 36.64
C GLU A 526 6.19 -22.80 36.10
N SER A 527 6.27 -23.19 34.81
CA SER A 527 7.52 -23.58 34.16
C SER A 527 7.73 -22.78 32.87
N LEU A 528 8.91 -22.17 32.72
CA LEU A 528 9.31 -21.43 31.52
C LEU A 528 9.70 -22.41 30.40
N VAL A 529 8.99 -22.37 29.28
CA VAL A 529 9.17 -23.30 28.14
C VAL A 529 9.82 -22.62 26.94
N PHE A 530 9.64 -21.31 26.78
CA PHE A 530 10.25 -20.54 25.69
C PHE A 530 10.63 -19.15 26.18
N ASP A 531 11.84 -18.70 25.84
CA ASP A 531 12.32 -17.34 26.10
C ASP A 531 13.28 -16.92 24.97
N LYS A 532 12.86 -15.94 24.17
CA LYS A 532 13.66 -15.43 23.03
C LYS A 532 13.57 -13.93 22.89
N TYR A 533 14.67 -13.36 22.43
CA TYR A 533 14.83 -11.95 22.13
C TYR A 533 14.99 -11.76 20.62
N LEU A 534 14.18 -10.86 20.05
CA LEU A 534 14.33 -10.42 18.67
C LEU A 534 14.84 -8.98 18.66
N ASN A 535 15.92 -8.74 17.90
CA ASN A 535 16.39 -7.40 17.57
C ASN A 535 16.14 -7.15 16.07
N PRO A 536 15.07 -6.40 15.71
CA PRO A 536 14.71 -6.21 14.31
C PRO A 536 15.71 -5.32 13.54
N ALA A 537 16.47 -4.46 14.21
CA ALA A 537 17.49 -3.63 13.55
C ALA A 537 18.66 -4.47 13.00
N LYS A 538 18.97 -5.61 13.64
CA LYS A 538 20.05 -6.52 13.22
C LYS A 538 19.61 -7.62 12.23
N ASN A 539 18.30 -7.78 12.01
CA ASN A 539 17.73 -8.91 11.27
C ASN A 539 16.94 -8.44 10.01
N LYS A 540 17.56 -7.57 9.20
CA LYS A 540 16.91 -6.87 8.06
C LYS A 540 16.68 -7.71 6.79
N GLY A 541 17.21 -8.95 6.73
CA GLY A 541 17.42 -9.69 5.48
C GLY A 541 16.21 -10.45 4.91
N ASP A 542 15.28 -10.89 5.75
CA ASP A 542 14.03 -11.54 5.35
C ASP A 542 13.00 -11.22 6.44
N LEU A 543 11.78 -10.85 6.05
CA LEU A 543 10.61 -10.60 6.91
C LEU A 543 10.68 -11.41 8.23
N ALA A 544 11.10 -10.76 9.32
CA ALA A 544 11.80 -11.36 10.47
C ALA A 544 11.00 -12.38 11.30
N TRP A 545 10.85 -13.59 10.76
CA TRP A 545 10.19 -14.72 11.41
C TRP A 545 11.21 -15.78 11.80
N PHE A 546 11.14 -16.23 13.04
CA PHE A 546 12.03 -17.25 13.60
C PHE A 546 11.20 -18.46 14.01
N LYS A 547 11.49 -19.60 13.38
CA LYS A 547 10.85 -20.87 13.70
C LYS A 547 11.63 -21.59 14.81
N TYR A 548 10.91 -22.11 15.79
CA TYR A 548 11.44 -22.91 16.88
C TYR A 548 10.65 -24.21 17.01
N GLU A 549 11.35 -25.30 17.32
CA GLU A 549 10.78 -26.60 17.70
C GLU A 549 11.37 -26.98 19.04
N ILE A 550 10.53 -27.10 20.08
CA ILE A 550 10.97 -27.16 21.48
C ILE A 550 10.34 -28.39 22.14
N PRO A 551 11.14 -29.29 22.73
CA PRO A 551 10.59 -30.40 23.48
C PRO A 551 10.03 -29.89 24.81
N VAL A 552 8.78 -30.23 25.11
CA VAL A 552 8.12 -29.87 26.37
C VAL A 552 8.19 -31.09 27.28
N LEU A 553 9.34 -31.21 27.94
CA LEU A 553 9.68 -32.29 28.85
C LEU A 553 9.27 -31.88 30.28
N ASP A 554 8.94 -32.85 31.12
CA ASP A 554 8.63 -32.65 32.56
C ASP A 554 7.21 -32.20 32.92
N PHE A 555 6.23 -32.43 32.05
CA PHE A 555 4.80 -32.20 32.34
C PHE A 555 4.01 -33.51 32.34
N GLN A 556 2.96 -33.57 33.17
CA GLN A 556 2.04 -34.69 33.21
C GLN A 556 1.00 -34.59 32.08
N GLU A 557 0.48 -35.73 31.65
CA GLU A 557 -0.68 -35.75 30.76
C GLU A 557 -1.92 -35.26 31.51
N GLY A 558 -2.67 -34.32 30.94
CA GLY A 558 -3.85 -33.73 31.57
C GLY A 558 -3.94 -32.23 31.38
N ASP A 559 -4.87 -31.60 32.10
CA ASP A 559 -5.12 -30.15 32.00
C ASP A 559 -3.88 -29.35 32.41
N ALA A 560 -3.62 -28.27 31.68
CA ALA A 560 -2.59 -27.29 31.96
C ALA A 560 -3.01 -25.93 31.40
N VAL A 561 -2.17 -24.92 31.61
CA VAL A 561 -2.40 -23.56 31.14
C VAL A 561 -1.15 -23.04 30.44
N ALA A 562 -1.29 -22.60 29.20
CA ALA A 562 -0.25 -21.88 28.46
C ALA A 562 -0.38 -20.37 28.70
N ARG A 563 0.70 -19.71 29.13
CA ARG A 563 0.77 -18.25 29.28
C ARG A 563 1.81 -17.64 28.36
N PHE A 564 1.34 -16.93 27.35
CA PHE A 564 2.16 -16.18 26.38
C PHE A 564 2.39 -14.76 26.87
N GLU A 565 3.64 -14.34 26.96
CA GLU A 565 4.02 -12.98 27.32
C GLU A 565 4.89 -12.35 26.23
N TYR A 566 4.55 -11.11 25.88
CA TYR A 566 5.32 -10.31 24.94
C TYR A 566 5.68 -8.97 25.58
N ARG A 567 6.98 -8.64 25.61
CA ARG A 567 7.50 -7.42 26.23
C ARG A 567 8.45 -6.67 25.29
N THR A 568 8.44 -5.35 25.38
CA THR A 568 9.31 -4.47 24.59
C THR A 568 10.29 -3.73 25.50
N SER A 569 11.53 -3.53 25.02
CA SER A 569 12.56 -2.79 25.76
C SER A 569 12.37 -1.28 25.78
N LEU A 570 11.61 -0.77 24.82
CA LEU A 570 11.36 0.64 24.59
C LEU A 570 9.86 0.88 24.57
N HIS A 571 9.45 2.05 25.06
CA HIS A 571 8.13 2.60 24.76
C HIS A 571 8.21 3.22 23.38
N TYR A 572 7.29 2.79 22.53
CA TYR A 572 7.07 3.36 21.23
C TYR A 572 5.71 4.06 21.27
N ASP A 573 5.58 5.20 20.61
CA ASP A 573 4.32 5.97 20.55
C ASP A 573 3.23 5.28 19.69
N TYR A 574 3.49 4.03 19.30
CA TYR A 574 2.68 3.18 18.46
C TYR A 574 2.83 1.72 18.92
N PRO A 575 1.76 0.92 18.93
CA PRO A 575 1.83 -0.46 19.36
C PRO A 575 2.56 -1.29 18.30
N ILE A 576 3.73 -1.83 18.65
CA ILE A 576 4.43 -2.83 17.84
C ILE A 576 4.02 -4.20 18.36
N ARG A 577 3.18 -4.90 17.61
CA ARG A 577 2.65 -6.21 18.02
C ARG A 577 3.68 -7.31 17.82
N GLY A 578 3.76 -8.19 18.81
CA GLY A 578 4.52 -9.43 18.72
C GLY A 578 3.70 -10.49 18.02
N LEU A 579 4.24 -11.10 16.98
CA LEU A 579 3.53 -12.09 16.18
C LEU A 579 3.91 -13.50 16.61
N TRP A 580 2.92 -14.32 16.99
CA TRP A 580 3.05 -15.75 17.26
C TRP A 580 2.42 -16.51 16.09
N GLY A 581 3.24 -17.05 15.19
CA GLY A 581 2.81 -17.78 14.01
C GLY A 581 2.57 -19.25 14.33
N ARG A 582 1.34 -19.71 14.05
CA ARG A 582 0.81 -21.08 14.27
C ARG A 582 1.54 -21.85 15.38
N PRO A 583 1.43 -21.44 16.66
CA PRO A 583 1.91 -22.28 17.75
C PRO A 583 1.02 -23.52 17.88
N PHE A 584 1.60 -24.71 17.81
CA PHE A 584 0.89 -25.97 18.04
C PHE A 584 1.77 -27.00 18.73
N PHE A 585 1.12 -27.86 19.52
CA PHE A 585 1.76 -29.02 20.10
C PHE A 585 1.63 -30.22 19.16
N THR A 586 2.66 -31.05 19.12
CA THR A 586 2.64 -32.32 18.37
C THR A 586 3.11 -33.44 19.24
N GLU A 587 2.41 -34.57 19.17
CA GLU A 587 2.96 -35.84 19.62
C GLU A 587 4.07 -36.24 18.64
N ARG A 588 5.28 -36.45 19.14
CA ARG A 588 6.26 -37.26 18.42
C ARG A 588 6.19 -38.63 19.07
N HIS A 589 5.77 -39.65 18.31
CA HIS A 589 6.24 -40.99 18.61
C HIS A 589 7.76 -40.93 18.47
N LEU A 590 8.48 -40.89 19.60
CA LEU A 590 9.83 -41.43 19.62
C LEU A 590 9.64 -42.86 19.12
N GLN A 591 9.98 -43.14 17.86
CA GLN A 591 10.24 -44.52 17.53
C GLN A 591 11.28 -44.96 18.56
N PRO A 592 11.03 -46.04 19.32
CA PRO A 592 12.12 -46.63 20.07
C PRO A 592 13.23 -46.83 19.04
N LEU A 593 14.46 -46.45 19.38
CA LEU A 593 15.62 -46.86 18.60
C LEU A 593 15.46 -48.37 18.42
N LYS A 594 14.91 -48.81 17.27
CA LYS A 594 15.09 -50.17 16.80
C LYS A 594 16.58 -50.30 16.84
N THR A 595 17.08 -51.23 17.65
CA THR A 595 18.46 -51.68 17.62
C THR A 595 18.91 -51.61 16.18
N LEU A 596 19.74 -50.60 15.87
CA LEU A 596 20.29 -50.45 14.54
C LEU A 596 20.91 -51.81 14.18
N PRO A 597 20.78 -52.28 12.93
CA PRO A 597 21.59 -53.41 12.52
C PRO A 597 23.02 -53.08 12.90
N ARG A 598 23.69 -53.96 13.65
CA ARG A 598 25.13 -53.83 13.84
C ARG A 598 25.74 -54.00 12.46
N PHE A 599 25.98 -52.88 11.78
CA PHE A 599 26.86 -52.86 10.63
C PHE A 599 28.20 -53.42 11.10
N SER A 600 28.72 -54.37 10.36
CA SER A 600 30.10 -54.83 10.55
C SER A 600 31.06 -53.65 10.35
N GLU A 601 32.26 -53.66 10.96
CA GLU A 601 33.27 -52.61 10.75
C GLU A 601 33.54 -52.35 9.26
N ASN A 602 33.46 -53.40 8.42
CA ASN A 602 33.56 -53.31 6.97
C ASN A 602 32.44 -52.48 6.31
N GLU A 603 31.20 -52.57 6.77
CA GLU A 603 30.08 -51.78 6.21
C GLU A 603 30.17 -50.31 6.65
N PHE A 604 30.68 -50.07 7.87
CA PHE A 604 30.94 -48.71 8.36
C PHE A 604 32.04 -48.02 7.55
N ASP A 605 33.13 -48.72 7.26
CA ASP A 605 34.22 -48.20 6.46
C ASP A 605 33.79 -48.00 4.99
N GLN A 606 32.92 -48.86 4.46
CA GLN A 606 32.38 -48.69 3.11
C GLN A 606 31.50 -47.43 3.00
N ILE A 607 30.55 -47.24 3.92
CA ILE A 607 29.67 -46.05 3.95
C ILE A 607 30.48 -44.78 4.22
N ARG A 608 31.46 -44.84 5.12
CA ARG A 608 32.37 -43.71 5.41
C ARG A 608 33.19 -43.32 4.18
N ASN A 609 33.70 -44.30 3.44
CA ASN A 609 34.44 -44.06 2.21
C ASN A 609 33.53 -43.49 1.11
N GLU A 610 32.29 -43.98 0.96
CA GLU A 610 31.31 -43.42 0.03
C GLU A 610 30.92 -41.98 0.37
N LEU A 611 30.74 -41.66 1.66
CA LEU A 611 30.47 -40.28 2.12
C LEU A 611 31.68 -39.36 1.91
N LEU A 612 32.90 -39.85 2.15
CA LEU A 612 34.12 -39.07 1.89
C LEU A 612 34.31 -38.82 0.40
N GLN A 613 34.04 -39.81 -0.46
CA GLN A 613 34.08 -39.65 -1.92
C GLN A 613 33.00 -38.66 -2.39
N THR A 614 31.78 -38.76 -1.86
CA THR A 614 30.68 -37.84 -2.18
C THR A 614 31.01 -36.41 -1.75
N LYS A 615 31.61 -36.24 -0.57
CA LYS A 615 32.08 -34.93 -0.08
C LYS A 615 33.18 -34.37 -0.98
N LEU A 616 34.13 -35.20 -1.43
CA LEU A 616 35.19 -34.77 -2.33
C LEU A 616 34.63 -34.30 -3.69
N ILE A 617 33.61 -35.02 -4.21
CA ILE A 617 32.90 -34.63 -5.43
C ILE A 617 32.19 -33.29 -5.24
N LEU A 618 31.51 -33.10 -4.10
CA LEU A 618 30.80 -31.87 -3.78
C LEU A 618 31.75 -30.67 -3.61
N ASP A 619 32.87 -30.87 -2.93
CA ASP A 619 33.91 -29.85 -2.73
C ASP A 619 34.54 -29.45 -4.07
N LYS A 620 34.76 -30.42 -4.98
CA LYS A 620 35.25 -30.15 -6.34
C LYS A 620 34.21 -29.39 -7.18
N ALA A 621 32.93 -29.76 -7.11
CA ALA A 621 31.85 -29.05 -7.79
C ALA A 621 31.68 -27.61 -7.27
N HIS A 622 31.88 -27.38 -5.96
CA HIS A 622 31.89 -26.04 -5.39
C HIS A 622 33.08 -25.20 -5.86
N ALA A 623 34.28 -25.80 -5.97
CA ALA A 623 35.44 -25.12 -6.52
C ALA A 623 35.24 -24.74 -8.00
N GLU A 624 34.67 -25.65 -8.81
CA GLU A 624 34.33 -25.40 -10.22
C GLU A 624 33.26 -24.30 -10.36
N LYS A 625 32.21 -24.32 -9.53
CA LYS A 625 31.20 -23.26 -9.46
C LYS A 625 31.84 -21.90 -9.16
N ASN A 626 32.72 -21.82 -8.16
CA ASN A 626 33.36 -20.57 -7.79
C ASN A 626 34.28 -20.04 -8.90
N ALA A 627 35.00 -20.92 -9.60
CA ALA A 627 35.79 -20.54 -10.77
C ALA A 627 34.93 -20.01 -11.93
N LEU A 628 33.75 -20.61 -12.16
CA LEU A 628 32.78 -20.15 -13.15
C LEU A 628 32.18 -18.79 -12.77
N VAL A 629 31.90 -18.54 -11.49
CA VAL A 629 31.40 -17.25 -11.00
C VAL A 629 32.42 -16.14 -11.24
N ILE A 630 33.70 -16.37 -10.91
CA ILE A 630 34.79 -15.42 -11.17
C ILE A 630 34.92 -15.15 -12.69
N SER A 631 34.77 -16.20 -13.51
CA SER A 631 34.82 -16.07 -14.97
C SER A 631 33.62 -15.27 -15.52
N LEU A 632 32.43 -15.47 -14.96
CA LEU A 632 31.22 -14.70 -15.29
C LEU A 632 31.34 -13.23 -14.89
N GLU A 633 31.94 -12.93 -13.73
CA GLU A 633 32.20 -11.56 -13.30
C GLU A 633 33.18 -10.86 -14.23
N LYS A 634 34.21 -11.57 -14.70
CA LYS A 634 35.13 -11.04 -15.71
C LYS A 634 34.43 -10.78 -17.05
N ILE A 635 33.64 -11.72 -17.55
CA ILE A 635 32.85 -11.56 -18.79
C ILE A 635 31.88 -10.39 -18.65
N LYS A 636 31.26 -10.21 -17.47
CA LYS A 636 30.38 -9.08 -17.19
C LYS A 636 31.12 -7.75 -17.27
N GLY A 637 32.32 -7.66 -16.68
CA GLY A 637 33.18 -6.48 -16.81
C GLY A 637 33.55 -6.17 -18.26
N ASP A 638 33.98 -7.18 -19.03
CA ASP A 638 34.31 -7.03 -20.45
C ASP A 638 33.09 -6.58 -21.29
N LEU A 639 31.89 -7.07 -20.96
CA LEU A 639 30.63 -6.67 -21.61
C LEU A 639 30.26 -5.23 -21.29
N GLU A 640 30.45 -4.79 -20.04
CA GLU A 640 30.23 -3.41 -19.60
C GLU A 640 31.18 -2.43 -20.31
N GLU A 641 32.46 -2.77 -20.46
CA GLU A 641 33.41 -1.99 -21.26
C GLU A 641 33.02 -1.95 -22.75
N THR A 642 32.60 -3.07 -23.31
CA THR A 642 32.16 -3.15 -24.71
C THR A 642 30.91 -2.31 -24.96
N LEU A 643 29.94 -2.33 -24.03
CA LEU A 643 28.74 -1.49 -24.07
C LEU A 643 29.09 0.00 -23.96
N ALA A 644 30.04 0.36 -23.10
CA ALA A 644 30.52 1.74 -22.99
C ALA A 644 31.18 2.22 -24.29
N LEU A 645 31.98 1.36 -24.94
CA LEU A 645 32.62 1.64 -26.23
C LEU A 645 31.59 1.77 -27.37
N ALA A 646 30.59 0.87 -27.42
CA ALA A 646 29.49 0.92 -28.37
C ALA A 646 28.67 2.21 -28.21
N GLY A 647 28.39 2.63 -26.97
CA GLY A 647 27.72 3.89 -26.69
C GLY A 647 28.54 5.11 -27.11
N LYS A 648 29.88 5.05 -27.03
CA LYS A 648 30.76 6.11 -27.56
C LYS A 648 30.72 6.17 -29.08
N LEU A 649 30.86 5.03 -29.76
CA LEU A 649 30.78 4.93 -31.23
C LEU A 649 29.42 5.40 -31.75
N GLN A 650 28.32 5.03 -31.08
CA GLN A 650 26.98 5.48 -31.45
C GLN A 650 26.85 7.01 -31.40
N ARG A 651 27.44 7.67 -30.38
CA ARG A 651 27.50 9.14 -30.31
C ARG A 651 28.31 9.74 -31.45
N GLU A 652 29.48 9.17 -31.75
CA GLU A 652 30.33 9.65 -32.85
C GLU A 652 29.66 9.50 -34.23
N VAL A 653 28.92 8.42 -34.46
CA VAL A 653 28.12 8.22 -35.69
C VAL A 653 27.01 9.27 -35.79
N LEU A 654 26.25 9.49 -34.72
CA LEU A 654 25.17 10.51 -34.70
C LEU A 654 25.73 11.93 -34.92
N GLU A 655 26.89 12.25 -34.36
CA GLU A 655 27.59 13.52 -34.60
C GLU A 655 28.07 13.64 -36.05
N GLY A 656 28.55 12.55 -36.64
CA GLY A 656 28.93 12.45 -38.05
C GLY A 656 27.75 12.70 -38.99
N GLU A 657 26.62 12.01 -38.77
CA GLU A 657 25.38 12.19 -39.54
C GLU A 657 24.85 13.63 -39.44
N ALA A 658 24.92 14.24 -38.25
CA ALA A 658 24.54 15.64 -38.06
C ALA A 658 25.46 16.60 -38.84
N ARG A 659 26.76 16.29 -38.94
CA ARG A 659 27.74 17.08 -39.70
C ARG A 659 27.55 16.93 -41.21
N GLU A 660 27.27 15.73 -41.69
CA GLU A 660 26.93 15.45 -43.09
C GLU A 660 25.66 16.18 -43.50
N LYS A 661 24.60 16.13 -42.69
CA LYS A 661 23.35 16.87 -42.95
C LYS A 661 23.57 18.38 -43.07
N LYS A 662 24.44 18.96 -42.23
CA LYS A 662 24.84 20.38 -42.33
C LYS A 662 25.62 20.68 -43.61
N LEU A 663 26.51 19.77 -44.05
CA LEU A 663 27.26 19.92 -45.29
C LEU A 663 26.35 19.84 -46.52
N LEU A 664 25.41 18.89 -46.55
CA LEU A 664 24.42 18.76 -47.62
C LEU A 664 23.55 20.02 -47.75
N GLN A 665 23.08 20.57 -46.62
CA GLN A 665 22.34 21.85 -46.63
C GLN A 665 23.19 23.01 -47.19
N LYS A 666 24.49 23.02 -46.91
CA LYS A 666 25.40 24.06 -47.41
C LYS A 666 25.69 23.89 -48.90
N ILE A 667 25.82 22.66 -49.39
CA ILE A 667 25.92 22.35 -50.82
C ILE A 667 24.65 22.82 -51.54
N GLU A 668 23.47 22.50 -51.01
CA GLU A 668 22.19 22.91 -51.60
C GLU A 668 22.02 24.44 -51.63
N GLN A 669 22.53 25.16 -50.62
CA GLN A 669 22.62 26.62 -50.64
C GLN A 669 23.58 27.13 -51.72
N LEU A 670 24.75 26.51 -51.87
CA LEU A 670 25.74 26.89 -52.89
C LEU A 670 25.21 26.64 -54.31
N GLU A 671 24.51 25.53 -54.55
CA GLU A 671 23.85 25.24 -55.84
C GLU A 671 22.75 26.25 -56.15
N LYS A 672 21.98 26.70 -55.15
CA LYS A 672 21.00 27.79 -55.31
C LYS A 672 21.68 29.10 -55.68
N ILE A 673 22.81 29.42 -55.04
CA ILE A 673 23.62 30.62 -55.35
C ILE A 673 24.20 30.52 -56.77
N GLU A 674 24.72 29.36 -57.17
CA GLU A 674 25.25 29.11 -58.51
C GLU A 674 24.17 29.25 -59.58
N LYS A 675 22.98 28.64 -59.38
CA LYS A 675 21.83 28.84 -60.28
C LYS A 675 21.40 30.30 -60.36
N ALA A 676 21.37 31.01 -59.24
CA ALA A 676 21.06 32.43 -59.21
C ALA A 676 22.11 33.26 -59.97
N TYR A 677 23.40 32.98 -59.77
CA TYR A 677 24.51 33.61 -60.46
C TYR A 677 24.48 33.33 -61.97
N ASN A 678 24.28 32.08 -62.38
CA ASN A 678 24.16 31.70 -63.79
C ASN A 678 22.93 32.32 -64.45
N SER A 679 21.80 32.42 -63.74
CA SER A 679 20.60 33.13 -64.24
C SER A 679 20.83 34.65 -64.36
N SER A 680 21.55 35.24 -63.39
CA SER A 680 21.94 36.65 -63.37
C SER A 680 22.92 36.98 -64.50
N MET A 681 23.89 36.09 -64.74
CA MET A 681 24.85 36.17 -65.83
C MET A 681 24.16 36.02 -67.18
N LEU A 682 23.24 35.05 -67.35
CA LEU A 682 22.40 34.93 -68.55
C LEU A 682 21.52 36.17 -68.76
N THR A 683 20.99 36.76 -67.69
CA THR A 683 20.16 37.97 -67.75
C THR A 683 21.01 39.20 -68.10
N ARG A 684 22.25 39.30 -67.60
CA ARG A 684 23.23 40.32 -67.99
C ARG A 684 23.68 40.14 -69.43
N MET A 685 23.98 38.91 -69.88
CA MET A 685 24.28 38.60 -71.27
C MET A 685 23.10 38.94 -72.19
N LYS A 686 21.87 38.58 -71.83
CA LYS A 686 20.67 38.98 -72.57
C LYS A 686 20.42 40.50 -72.56
N LYS A 687 20.91 41.24 -71.56
CA LYS A 687 20.91 42.72 -71.54
C LYS A 687 22.00 43.33 -72.43
N ILE A 688 23.16 42.68 -72.54
CA ILE A 688 24.27 43.08 -73.43
C ILE A 688 23.93 42.75 -74.89
N PHE A 689 23.21 41.65 -75.13
CA PHE A 689 22.77 41.18 -76.44
C PHE A 689 21.26 41.38 -76.66
N LYS A 690 20.68 42.47 -76.13
CA LYS A 690 19.34 42.89 -76.56
C LYS A 690 19.44 43.30 -78.04
N PRO A 691 18.70 42.66 -78.96
CA PRO A 691 18.57 43.17 -80.31
C PRO A 691 17.63 44.37 -80.25
N ASP A 692 18.13 45.50 -80.75
CA ASP A 692 17.30 46.58 -81.23
C ASP A 692 16.32 46.00 -82.33
N ALA A 693 15.01 45.79 -82.06
CA ALA A 693 13.87 45.74 -83.04
C ALA A 693 12.91 46.99 -83.26
N LYS A 694 13.19 48.01 -84.12
CA LYS A 694 14.47 48.43 -84.74
C LYS A 694 15.51 48.84 -83.70
N LYS A 695 15.14 48.45 -82.48
CA LYS A 695 14.80 49.00 -81.19
C LYS A 695 14.38 47.91 -80.20
#